data_AF-A0A9R0SWM5-F1
#
_entry.id   AF-A0A9R0SWM5-F1
#
_cell.length_a   1.000
_cell.length_b   1.000
_cell.length_c   1.000
_cell.angle_alpha   90.00
_cell.angle_beta   90.00
_cell.angle_gamma   90.00
#
_symmetry.space_group_name_H-M   'P 1'
#
loop_
_entity.id
_entity.type
_entity.pdbx_description
1 polymer ?
#
loop_
_entity_poly.entity_id
_entity_poly.type
_entity_poly.pdbx_seq_one_letter_code
_entity_poly.pdbx_strand_id
1 'polypeptide(L)'
;MPCIGEFKLVRVLNIHLSGHHNGDQELAVDLTRISGLFHLIYLKIVCDVCIRLPNRMRGLQCLETLDVMDTPSGTYVPWDIIYLTRLLHLSLPPHTNLLDWSFGDDLSLCRPNHLQDLCISTPPSSDYDHLKRRMYALDYLMYGHDSLKTVKLMAHGSSVSYGDTSKARVRWVLDKLTHHVQRIEVSPHIPVIFCKMHLWDIQHGNLCILKIAVDGLSVNDVDILSGLPALTAMSLYVQKSPNIKIIFCMGAGFTALKYLKLRFMSGIAWLKFEADAMPNLWKLRLVFDAIPQMDQRLDLYSEGDQWTQYRHGNALINIEHMARLREVSAKFEGAAADLKYVSRIGIVSNHPSNAIINVQLVDSGSHGDKRISSTSPESTSCPLHVPVLSGAGAGGEVSWSNIIGAIGRDLFIYCLHRLSRWDYGAIASLNHDFNSVVRNGDIYRLRRKNGVAEHWLYLPCRNLHEWEAYDPSTGRWIHVPKIPPAESSYWDSLAVGTELLVFGDFGRVAWRYSILTNSWTWLADEMNTPRYCFGSASVGEKAYVAGGADSSHSHLSSAEMYDSETHSWTLLPSMNTARFGCSGAFMDGKFYVIGGITSSLEVLTCGEEYDLNWRSWRVIDNIAQGLNNTVLGAPPLIAVVKNELYGADYSENNELKQYDKLDNKWITLGKLPVESKRKGCDMGFRACGDRLIVIGPPNNSTSKELVELHSWTPDKQQPVWNLVATRQFTNKGPFLYCTVMCC
;
A
#
# COMPACT_ATOMS: atom_id res chain seq x y z
N MET A 1 -2.71 53.32 -26.99
CA MET A 1 -3.79 52.43 -27.47
C MET A 1 -4.79 53.26 -28.26
N PRO A 2 -5.38 52.75 -29.36
CA PRO A 2 -6.55 53.40 -29.98
C PRO A 2 -7.64 53.61 -28.92
N CYS A 3 -8.41 54.68 -29.03
CA CYS A 3 -9.38 55.08 -28.01
C CYS A 3 -10.50 54.03 -27.91
N ILE A 4 -10.35 53.06 -26.99
CA ILE A 4 -11.34 51.99 -26.73
C ILE A 4 -12.78 52.52 -26.61
N GLY A 5 -12.97 53.75 -26.10
CA GLY A 5 -14.27 54.40 -26.01
C GLY A 5 -14.98 54.73 -27.34
N GLU A 6 -14.29 54.65 -28.48
CA GLU A 6 -14.90 54.84 -29.81
C GLU A 6 -15.75 53.64 -30.25
N PHE A 7 -15.50 52.46 -29.68
CA PHE A 7 -16.19 51.23 -30.03
C PHE A 7 -17.49 51.02 -29.22
N LYS A 8 -18.45 51.95 -29.37
CA LYS A 8 -19.70 52.00 -28.56
C LYS A 8 -20.60 50.76 -28.63
N LEU A 9 -20.39 49.87 -29.60
CA LEU A 9 -21.16 48.63 -29.81
C LEU A 9 -20.49 47.39 -29.20
N VAL A 10 -19.33 47.55 -28.55
CA VAL A 10 -18.60 46.42 -27.95
C VAL A 10 -19.40 45.82 -26.80
N ARG A 11 -19.64 44.50 -26.90
CA ARG A 11 -20.32 43.70 -25.88
C ARG A 11 -19.36 42.83 -25.06
N VAL A 12 -18.21 42.46 -25.63
CA VAL A 12 -17.21 41.62 -25.00
C VAL A 12 -15.84 42.28 -25.17
N LEU A 13 -15.15 42.51 -24.06
CA LEU A 13 -13.83 43.12 -24.07
C LEU A 13 -12.88 42.27 -23.20
N ASN A 14 -11.90 41.67 -23.87
CA ASN A 14 -10.80 40.95 -23.24
C ASN A 14 -9.53 41.77 -23.42
N ILE A 15 -8.93 42.21 -22.32
CA ILE A 15 -7.72 43.01 -22.31
C ILE A 15 -6.61 42.18 -21.68
N HIS A 16 -5.57 41.92 -22.47
CA HIS A 16 -4.32 41.34 -21.98
C HIS A 16 -3.21 42.37 -22.16
N LEU A 17 -2.62 42.80 -21.06
CA LEU A 17 -1.57 43.81 -21.05
C LEU A 17 -0.33 43.22 -20.37
N SER A 18 0.80 43.25 -21.07
CA SER A 18 2.08 42.74 -20.59
C SER A 18 3.16 43.82 -20.69
N GLY A 19 3.94 44.07 -19.64
CA GLY A 19 4.96 45.12 -19.60
C GLY A 19 6.10 44.85 -18.61
N HIS A 20 7.27 45.45 -18.85
CA HIS A 20 8.50 45.25 -18.06
C HIS A 20 8.60 46.14 -16.80
N HIS A 21 7.50 46.74 -16.34
CA HIS A 21 7.54 47.74 -15.29
C HIS A 21 6.99 47.18 -13.97
N ASN A 22 7.89 47.02 -13.00
CA ASN A 22 7.63 46.54 -11.64
C ASN A 22 6.78 47.53 -10.81
N GLY A 23 5.52 47.75 -11.18
CA GLY A 23 4.52 48.34 -10.28
C GLY A 23 4.61 49.85 -10.04
N ASP A 24 5.32 50.63 -10.87
CA ASP A 24 5.30 52.10 -10.77
C ASP A 24 3.89 52.65 -11.09
N GLN A 25 3.27 53.32 -10.11
CA GLN A 25 1.93 53.92 -10.25
C GLN A 25 1.87 55.10 -11.24
N GLU A 26 3.03 55.70 -11.56
CA GLU A 26 3.14 56.81 -12.51
C GLU A 26 2.99 56.38 -13.97
N LEU A 27 3.22 55.10 -14.29
CA LEU A 27 3.11 54.53 -15.64
C LEU A 27 1.84 53.68 -15.83
N ALA A 28 0.84 53.84 -14.97
CA ALA A 28 -0.39 53.05 -15.03
C ALA A 28 -1.16 53.26 -16.34
N VAL A 29 -1.62 52.16 -16.95
CA VAL A 29 -2.43 52.21 -18.18
C VAL A 29 -3.81 52.76 -17.83
N ASP A 30 -4.18 53.89 -18.43
CA ASP A 30 -5.47 54.53 -18.23
C ASP A 30 -6.57 53.84 -19.06
N LEU A 31 -7.50 53.18 -18.37
CA LEU A 31 -8.68 52.53 -18.93
C LEU A 31 -9.99 53.23 -18.54
N THR A 32 -9.94 54.48 -18.05
CA THR A 32 -11.12 55.25 -17.62
C THR A 32 -12.19 55.41 -18.72
N ARG A 33 -11.80 55.39 -20.00
CA ARG A 33 -12.71 55.47 -21.15
C ARG A 33 -13.61 54.25 -21.34
N ILE A 34 -13.35 53.12 -20.66
CA ILE A 34 -14.24 51.95 -20.68
C ILE A 34 -15.64 52.28 -20.17
N SER A 35 -15.76 53.27 -19.27
CA SER A 35 -17.06 53.75 -18.77
C SER A 35 -18.05 54.19 -19.86
N GLY A 36 -17.57 54.50 -21.08
CA GLY A 36 -18.40 54.85 -22.24
C GLY A 36 -18.96 53.66 -23.04
N LEU A 37 -18.63 52.41 -22.66
CA LEU A 37 -19.07 51.19 -23.35
C LEU A 37 -20.39 50.66 -22.77
N PHE A 38 -21.49 51.37 -23.03
CA PHE A 38 -22.81 51.07 -22.45
C PHE A 38 -23.39 49.68 -22.79
N HIS A 39 -22.95 49.09 -23.91
CA HIS A 39 -23.37 47.76 -24.36
C HIS A 39 -22.47 46.63 -23.83
N LEU A 40 -21.45 46.94 -23.03
CA LEU A 40 -20.51 45.95 -22.53
C LEU A 40 -21.20 45.00 -21.56
N ILE A 41 -21.11 43.70 -21.85
CA ILE A 41 -21.69 42.61 -21.05
C ILE A 41 -20.59 41.85 -20.32
N TYR A 42 -19.44 41.69 -20.96
CA TYR A 42 -18.32 40.94 -20.43
C TYR A 42 -17.04 41.76 -20.50
N LEU A 43 -16.40 41.97 -19.36
CA LEU A 43 -15.10 42.62 -19.26
C LEU A 43 -14.12 41.71 -18.51
N LYS A 44 -13.07 41.28 -19.20
CA LYS A 44 -11.94 40.58 -18.57
C LYS A 44 -10.66 41.39 -18.77
N ILE A 45 -9.94 41.57 -17.67
CA ILE A 45 -8.68 42.29 -17.62
C ILE A 45 -7.65 41.39 -16.95
N VAL A 46 -6.62 41.02 -17.70
CA VAL A 46 -5.45 40.30 -17.20
C VAL A 46 -4.23 41.16 -17.51
N CYS A 47 -3.49 41.54 -16.49
CA CYS A 47 -2.45 42.55 -16.65
C CYS A 47 -1.33 42.40 -15.62
N ASP A 48 -0.08 42.44 -16.07
CA ASP A 48 1.11 42.50 -15.19
C ASP A 48 1.54 43.94 -14.85
N VAL A 49 0.90 44.95 -15.44
CA VAL A 49 1.09 46.40 -15.20
C VAL A 49 -0.07 47.00 -14.38
N CYS A 50 0.18 48.10 -13.65
CA CYS A 50 -0.88 48.84 -12.96
C CYS A 50 -1.90 49.44 -13.95
N ILE A 51 -3.20 49.32 -13.64
CA ILE A 51 -4.30 49.88 -14.44
C ILE A 51 -5.09 50.89 -13.61
N ARG A 52 -5.49 51.99 -14.25
CA ARG A 52 -6.49 52.92 -13.70
C ARG A 52 -7.85 52.64 -14.33
N LEU A 53 -8.75 52.08 -13.53
CA LEU A 53 -10.16 51.92 -13.89
C LEU A 53 -10.94 53.24 -13.71
N PRO A 54 -12.12 53.39 -14.34
CA PRO A 54 -12.99 54.54 -14.11
C PRO A 54 -13.33 54.69 -12.63
N ASN A 55 -13.42 55.91 -12.10
CA ASN A 55 -13.84 56.15 -10.71
C ASN A 55 -15.32 55.78 -10.43
N ARG A 56 -16.12 55.65 -11.49
CA ARG A 56 -17.53 55.21 -11.43
C ARG A 56 -17.79 54.20 -12.53
N MET A 57 -18.28 53.03 -12.16
CA MET A 57 -18.60 51.92 -13.07
C MET A 57 -20.09 51.82 -13.40
N ARG A 58 -20.96 52.64 -12.76
CA ARG A 58 -22.42 52.69 -13.01
C ARG A 58 -22.84 52.88 -14.46
N GLY A 59 -21.98 53.43 -15.33
CA GLY A 59 -22.26 53.58 -16.77
C GLY A 59 -22.39 52.25 -17.52
N LEU A 60 -21.84 51.16 -16.97
CA LEU A 60 -21.82 49.83 -17.59
C LEU A 60 -23.09 49.03 -17.26
N GLN A 61 -24.26 49.58 -17.58
CA GLN A 61 -25.57 49.03 -17.18
C GLN A 61 -25.86 47.62 -17.73
N CYS A 62 -25.21 47.25 -18.85
CA CYS A 62 -25.34 45.92 -19.45
C CYS A 62 -24.36 44.88 -18.89
N LEU A 63 -23.44 45.27 -18.00
CA LEU A 63 -22.35 44.41 -17.57
C LEU A 63 -22.87 43.27 -16.69
N GLU A 64 -22.63 42.06 -17.15
CA GLU A 64 -22.98 40.82 -16.45
C GLU A 64 -21.76 40.18 -15.77
N THR A 65 -20.57 40.36 -16.35
CA THR A 65 -19.32 39.79 -15.81
C THR A 65 -18.20 40.83 -15.80
N LEU A 66 -17.60 41.02 -14.63
CA LEU A 66 -16.30 41.68 -14.48
C LEU A 66 -15.27 40.70 -13.93
N ASP A 67 -14.21 40.46 -14.68
CA ASP A 67 -13.09 39.60 -14.28
C ASP A 67 -11.78 40.40 -14.26
N VAL A 68 -11.36 40.86 -13.09
CA VAL A 68 -10.09 41.59 -12.89
C VAL A 68 -9.22 40.79 -11.92
N MET A 69 -8.48 39.83 -12.48
CA MET A 69 -7.60 38.92 -11.73
C MET A 69 -6.14 39.16 -12.15
N ASP A 70 -5.20 38.81 -11.26
CA ASP A 70 -3.75 38.87 -11.50
C ASP A 70 -3.15 40.27 -11.78
N THR A 71 -3.81 41.34 -11.32
CA THR A 71 -3.27 42.71 -11.45
C THR A 71 -2.30 43.06 -10.33
N PRO A 72 -1.19 43.78 -10.61
CA PRO A 72 -0.25 44.24 -9.59
C PRO A 72 -0.88 45.26 -8.62
N SER A 73 -0.15 45.55 -7.54
CA SER A 73 -0.57 46.47 -6.48
C SER A 73 -0.89 47.86 -7.02
N GLY A 74 -2.12 48.33 -6.83
CA GLY A 74 -2.57 49.66 -7.24
C GLY A 74 -3.83 49.68 -8.13
N THR A 75 -4.28 48.52 -8.63
CA THR A 75 -5.56 48.42 -9.35
C THR A 75 -6.72 48.35 -8.34
N TYR A 76 -7.65 49.30 -8.43
CA TYR A 76 -8.83 49.38 -7.56
C TYR A 76 -10.11 49.28 -8.39
N VAL A 77 -11.02 48.40 -7.97
CA VAL A 77 -12.39 48.32 -8.51
C VAL A 77 -13.29 49.21 -7.64
N PRO A 78 -13.94 50.24 -8.20
CA PRO A 78 -14.85 51.09 -7.46
C PRO A 78 -15.99 50.33 -6.79
N TRP A 79 -16.38 50.76 -5.59
CA TRP A 79 -17.49 50.19 -4.84
C TRP A 79 -18.84 50.32 -5.55
N ASP A 80 -19.02 51.32 -6.43
CA ASP A 80 -20.30 51.56 -7.11
C ASP A 80 -20.70 50.46 -8.11
N ILE A 81 -19.80 49.50 -8.38
CA ILE A 81 -20.06 48.31 -9.18
C ILE A 81 -21.15 47.41 -8.58
N ILE A 82 -21.32 47.43 -7.26
CA ILE A 82 -22.34 46.64 -6.55
C ILE A 82 -23.77 47.14 -6.79
N TYR A 83 -23.95 48.22 -7.57
CA TYR A 83 -25.26 48.72 -8.00
C TYR A 83 -25.62 48.36 -9.44
N LEU A 84 -24.75 47.64 -10.16
CA LEU A 84 -25.04 47.18 -11.50
C LEU A 84 -26.06 46.02 -11.45
N THR A 85 -27.31 46.33 -11.78
CA THR A 85 -28.46 45.42 -11.65
C THR A 85 -28.33 44.11 -12.45
N ARG A 86 -27.53 44.11 -13.52
CA ARG A 86 -27.25 42.93 -14.36
C ARG A 86 -25.99 42.17 -13.98
N LEU A 87 -25.19 42.66 -13.03
CA LEU A 87 -23.93 42.04 -12.67
C LEU A 87 -24.18 40.72 -11.92
N LEU A 88 -23.77 39.62 -12.53
CA LEU A 88 -23.91 38.27 -11.99
C LEU A 88 -22.59 37.71 -11.47
N HIS A 89 -21.47 38.07 -12.11
CA HIS A 89 -20.15 37.51 -11.84
C HIS A 89 -19.13 38.63 -11.60
N LEU A 90 -18.43 38.58 -10.47
CA LEU A 90 -17.47 39.61 -10.06
C LEU A 90 -16.19 38.99 -9.52
N SER A 91 -15.06 39.23 -10.20
CA SER A 91 -13.72 38.90 -9.71
C SER A 91 -12.94 40.16 -9.35
N LEU A 92 -12.42 40.21 -8.12
CA LEU A 92 -11.75 41.38 -7.55
C LEU A 92 -10.24 41.16 -7.39
N PRO A 93 -9.43 42.20 -7.63
CA PRO A 93 -7.98 42.14 -7.51
C PRO A 93 -7.51 42.12 -6.03
N PRO A 94 -6.23 41.76 -5.78
CA PRO A 94 -5.71 41.44 -4.45
C PRO A 94 -5.90 42.56 -3.41
N HIS A 95 -5.74 43.81 -3.81
CA HIS A 95 -5.72 44.95 -2.90
C HIS A 95 -7.08 45.66 -2.73
N THR A 96 -8.18 45.04 -3.20
CA THR A 96 -9.52 45.62 -3.06
C THR A 96 -9.94 45.75 -1.59
N ASN A 97 -10.35 46.94 -1.16
CA ASN A 97 -10.84 47.16 0.20
C ASN A 97 -12.35 46.88 0.27
N LEU A 98 -12.71 45.67 0.74
CA LEU A 98 -14.12 45.26 0.88
C LEU A 98 -14.88 46.05 1.96
N LEU A 99 -14.19 46.75 2.86
CA LEU A 99 -14.83 47.58 3.88
C LEU A 99 -15.58 48.78 3.30
N ASP A 100 -15.12 49.30 2.17
CA ASP A 100 -15.79 50.38 1.43
C ASP A 100 -17.19 49.93 0.97
N TRP A 101 -17.45 48.62 0.97
CA TRP A 101 -18.72 48.03 0.55
C TRP A 101 -19.61 47.68 1.75
N SER A 102 -19.06 47.66 2.96
CA SER A 102 -19.77 47.28 4.20
C SER A 102 -20.14 48.45 5.10
N PHE A 103 -19.48 49.62 4.96
CA PHE A 103 -19.76 50.82 5.75
C PHE A 103 -20.40 51.92 4.91
N GLY A 104 -21.72 51.88 4.83
CA GLY A 104 -22.55 53.06 4.54
C GLY A 104 -23.68 53.08 5.56
N ASP A 105 -23.77 54.15 6.35
CA ASP A 105 -24.77 54.34 7.42
C ASP A 105 -26.24 54.36 6.92
N ASP A 106 -26.47 54.24 5.61
CA ASP A 106 -27.81 54.15 5.00
C ASP A 106 -28.19 52.69 4.70
N LEU A 107 -28.61 51.98 5.76
CA LEU A 107 -29.23 50.63 5.74
C LEU A 107 -30.50 50.52 4.86
N SER A 108 -30.92 51.58 4.17
CA SER A 108 -32.12 51.63 3.32
C SER A 108 -31.84 51.53 1.81
N LEU A 109 -30.57 51.58 1.38
CA LEU A 109 -30.17 51.48 -0.04
C LEU A 109 -29.46 50.16 -0.38
N CYS A 110 -29.25 49.29 0.60
CA CYS A 110 -28.58 48.00 0.46
C CYS A 110 -29.53 46.89 -0.05
N ARG A 111 -29.95 46.99 -1.32
CA ARG A 111 -30.40 45.88 -2.22
C ARG A 111 -30.92 46.52 -3.52
N PRO A 112 -30.67 45.98 -4.73
CA PRO A 112 -30.28 44.59 -5.04
C PRO A 112 -29.11 44.48 -6.02
N ASN A 113 -28.16 43.60 -5.76
CA ASN A 113 -27.42 42.97 -6.85
C ASN A 113 -27.80 41.49 -6.86
N HIS A 114 -28.23 41.00 -8.02
CA HIS A 114 -28.41 39.57 -8.31
C HIS A 114 -27.05 38.86 -8.43
N LEU A 115 -26.02 39.35 -7.75
CA LEU A 115 -24.68 38.80 -7.81
C LEU A 115 -24.77 37.35 -7.37
N GLN A 116 -24.38 36.46 -8.27
CA GLN A 116 -24.41 35.01 -8.04
C GLN A 116 -23.02 34.51 -7.68
N ASP A 117 -21.98 35.05 -8.32
CA ASP A 117 -20.60 34.60 -8.13
C ASP A 117 -19.68 35.75 -7.73
N LEU A 118 -19.01 35.60 -6.59
CA LEU A 118 -18.00 36.52 -6.09
C LEU A 118 -16.65 35.79 -5.95
N CYS A 119 -15.63 36.29 -6.63
CA CYS A 119 -14.25 35.82 -6.54
C CYS A 119 -13.35 36.95 -6.03
N ILE A 120 -12.60 36.69 -4.95
CA ILE A 120 -11.72 37.69 -4.34
C ILE A 120 -10.30 37.14 -4.37
N SER A 121 -9.39 37.89 -4.98
CA SER A 121 -7.95 37.63 -4.83
C SER A 121 -7.43 38.24 -3.53
N THR A 122 -6.49 37.57 -2.88
CA THR A 122 -5.78 38.07 -1.70
C THR A 122 -4.27 38.03 -1.90
N PRO A 123 -3.52 39.09 -1.52
CA PRO A 123 -2.08 39.14 -1.69
C PRO A 123 -1.38 38.21 -0.69
N PRO A 124 -0.23 37.61 -1.05
CA PRO A 124 0.48 36.64 -0.21
C PRO A 124 1.11 37.22 1.06
N SER A 125 1.14 38.55 1.21
CA SER A 125 1.72 39.30 2.33
C SER A 125 0.71 40.14 3.11
N SER A 126 -0.60 39.88 2.99
CA SER A 126 -1.62 40.68 3.69
C SER A 126 -1.39 40.66 5.21
N ASP A 127 -1.32 41.84 5.83
CA ASP A 127 -1.35 42.01 7.28
C ASP A 127 -2.58 41.30 7.88
N TYR A 128 -2.39 40.72 9.06
CA TYR A 128 -3.41 39.95 9.79
C TYR A 128 -4.70 40.77 9.98
N ASP A 129 -4.57 42.04 10.35
CA ASP A 129 -5.71 42.92 10.59
C ASP A 129 -6.49 43.25 9.32
N HIS A 130 -5.79 43.45 8.19
CA HIS A 130 -6.42 43.68 6.90
C HIS A 130 -7.20 42.45 6.41
N LEU A 131 -6.64 41.25 6.59
CA LEU A 131 -7.32 40.01 6.21
C LEU A 131 -8.53 39.73 7.11
N LYS A 132 -8.40 39.93 8.43
CA LYS A 132 -9.49 39.76 9.40
C LYS A 132 -10.67 40.68 9.09
N ARG A 133 -10.41 41.96 8.82
CA ARG A 133 -11.45 42.94 8.44
C ARG A 133 -12.17 42.54 7.14
N ARG A 134 -11.45 41.97 6.17
CA ARG A 134 -12.06 41.46 4.93
C ARG A 134 -12.97 40.27 5.15
N MET A 135 -12.60 39.33 6.03
CA MET A 135 -13.47 38.18 6.36
C MET A 135 -14.77 38.65 7.01
N TYR A 136 -14.71 39.64 7.91
CA TYR A 136 -15.93 40.25 8.46
C TYR A 136 -16.81 40.93 7.40
N ALA A 137 -16.21 41.66 6.45
CA ALA A 137 -16.96 42.25 5.35
C ALA A 137 -17.60 41.18 4.46
N LEU A 138 -16.91 40.06 4.25
CA LEU A 138 -17.43 38.92 3.49
C LEU A 138 -18.59 38.21 4.18
N ASP A 139 -18.53 38.03 5.51
CA ASP A 139 -19.65 37.54 6.31
C ASP A 139 -20.89 38.43 6.13
N TYR A 140 -20.68 39.75 6.19
CA TYR A 140 -21.74 40.72 5.96
C TYR A 140 -22.33 40.64 4.55
N LEU A 141 -21.50 40.47 3.53
CA LEU A 141 -21.95 40.31 2.14
C LEU A 141 -22.72 39.00 1.94
N MET A 142 -22.26 37.90 2.55
CA MET A 142 -22.94 36.60 2.50
C MET A 142 -24.29 36.62 3.22
N TYR A 143 -24.41 37.43 4.27
CA TYR A 143 -25.67 37.64 5.00
C TYR A 143 -26.62 38.60 4.29
N GLY A 144 -26.09 39.69 3.70
CA GLY A 144 -26.89 40.75 3.10
C GLY A 144 -27.46 40.42 1.72
N HIS A 145 -26.82 39.52 0.95
CA HIS A 145 -27.18 39.18 -0.42
C HIS A 145 -27.86 37.81 -0.55
N ASP A 146 -29.18 37.81 -0.76
CA ASP A 146 -29.96 36.57 -0.91
C ASP A 146 -29.71 35.83 -2.24
N SER A 147 -29.03 36.43 -3.22
CA SER A 147 -28.78 35.82 -4.54
C SER A 147 -27.43 35.10 -4.67
N LEU A 148 -26.54 35.25 -3.70
CA LEU A 148 -25.16 34.79 -3.81
C LEU A 148 -25.09 33.27 -3.72
N LYS A 149 -24.61 32.64 -4.79
CA LYS A 149 -24.48 31.18 -4.92
C LYS A 149 -23.05 30.70 -4.72
N THR A 150 -22.06 31.47 -5.19
CA THR A 150 -20.65 31.08 -5.18
C THR A 150 -19.77 32.14 -4.53
N VAL A 151 -18.92 31.72 -3.60
CA VAL A 151 -17.86 32.53 -3.01
C VAL A 151 -16.51 31.84 -3.20
N LYS A 152 -15.55 32.53 -3.83
CA LYS A 152 -14.19 32.03 -4.03
C LYS A 152 -13.16 33.02 -3.49
N LEU A 153 -12.21 32.50 -2.71
CA LEU A 153 -11.04 33.23 -2.21
C LEU A 153 -9.78 32.61 -2.81
N MET A 154 -9.04 33.40 -3.60
CA MET A 154 -7.89 32.95 -4.39
C MET A 154 -6.61 33.66 -3.93
N ALA A 155 -5.48 32.95 -3.93
CA ALA A 155 -4.19 33.54 -3.60
C ALA A 155 -3.56 34.17 -4.86
N HIS A 156 -2.99 35.36 -4.73
CA HIS A 156 -2.33 36.06 -5.84
C HIS A 156 -0.87 35.57 -6.03
N GLY A 157 -0.52 35.17 -7.26
CA GLY A 157 0.81 34.68 -7.63
C GLY A 157 1.04 33.20 -7.27
N SER A 158 1.37 32.38 -8.27
CA SER A 158 1.45 30.92 -8.18
C SER A 158 2.77 30.35 -7.62
N SER A 159 3.58 31.14 -6.91
CA SER A 159 4.95 30.74 -6.56
C SER A 159 5.43 31.36 -5.25
N VAL A 160 4.97 30.86 -4.11
CA VAL A 160 5.77 30.87 -2.87
C VAL A 160 5.46 29.60 -2.09
N SER A 161 6.43 28.68 -2.01
CA SER A 161 6.41 27.58 -1.04
C SER A 161 6.51 28.16 0.37
N TYR A 162 5.45 28.06 1.18
CA TYR A 162 5.52 28.50 2.57
C TYR A 162 6.07 27.38 3.44
N GLY A 163 7.37 27.50 3.74
CA GLY A 163 8.06 26.82 4.83
C GLY A 163 8.09 27.62 6.14
N ASP A 164 7.36 28.74 6.24
CA ASP A 164 7.38 29.59 7.44
C ASP A 164 6.11 29.44 8.28
N THR A 165 6.26 28.73 9.40
CA THR A 165 5.28 28.51 10.48
C THR A 165 5.04 29.75 11.35
N SER A 166 5.54 30.93 10.96
CA SER A 166 5.62 32.13 11.80
C SER A 166 4.59 33.23 11.49
N LYS A 167 3.69 33.09 10.51
CA LYS A 167 2.65 34.10 10.22
C LYS A 167 1.32 33.81 10.91
N ALA A 168 0.79 34.80 11.63
CA ALA A 168 -0.51 34.75 12.31
C ALA A 168 -1.64 34.41 11.33
N ARG A 169 -2.37 33.32 11.59
CA ARG A 169 -3.48 32.83 10.76
C ARG A 169 -4.80 33.40 11.27
N VAL A 170 -5.64 33.92 10.38
CA VAL A 170 -6.97 34.44 10.73
C VAL A 170 -7.93 33.28 10.94
N ARG A 171 -8.48 33.17 12.15
CA ARG A 171 -9.57 32.23 12.44
C ARG A 171 -10.88 32.86 11.99
N TRP A 172 -11.56 32.18 11.08
CA TRP A 172 -12.87 32.57 10.58
C TRP A 172 -13.93 31.67 11.19
N VAL A 173 -14.87 32.27 11.91
CA VAL A 173 -16.06 31.59 12.43
C VAL A 173 -17.21 32.00 11.54
N LEU A 174 -17.75 31.04 10.79
CA LEU A 174 -18.91 31.28 9.93
C LEU A 174 -20.15 30.97 10.76
N ASP A 175 -20.80 32.01 11.29
CA ASP A 175 -21.90 31.86 12.25
C ASP A 175 -23.20 31.34 11.61
N LYS A 176 -23.46 31.65 10.32
CA LYS A 176 -24.64 31.17 9.57
C LYS A 176 -24.33 30.97 8.10
N LEU A 177 -24.62 29.77 7.58
CA LEU A 177 -24.63 29.51 6.14
C LEU A 177 -26.00 29.89 5.58
N THR A 178 -26.07 30.83 4.64
CA THR A 178 -27.35 31.15 4.00
C THR A 178 -27.79 30.02 3.06
N HIS A 179 -29.09 29.74 3.00
CA HIS A 179 -29.67 28.63 2.23
C HIS A 179 -29.44 28.72 0.71
N HIS A 180 -29.03 29.88 0.19
CA HIS A 180 -28.77 30.10 -1.24
C HIS A 180 -27.35 29.73 -1.69
N VAL A 181 -26.39 29.67 -0.77
CA VAL A 181 -24.99 29.44 -1.12
C VAL A 181 -24.78 27.98 -1.50
N GLN A 182 -24.33 27.76 -2.73
CA GLN A 182 -24.09 26.45 -3.32
C GLN A 182 -22.60 26.08 -3.36
N ARG A 183 -21.70 27.06 -3.36
CA ARG A 183 -20.26 26.81 -3.49
C ARG A 183 -19.42 27.77 -2.66
N ILE A 184 -18.57 27.22 -1.80
CA ILE A 184 -17.56 27.96 -1.04
C ILE A 184 -16.19 27.35 -1.32
N GLU A 185 -15.27 28.15 -1.85
CA GLU A 185 -13.89 27.71 -2.08
C GLU A 185 -12.89 28.72 -1.56
N VAL A 186 -12.03 28.27 -0.65
CA VAL A 186 -10.90 29.04 -0.15
C VAL A 186 -9.62 28.32 -0.58
N SER A 187 -8.72 29.06 -1.21
CA SER A 187 -7.41 28.55 -1.61
C SER A 187 -6.58 28.21 -0.36
N PRO A 188 -5.90 27.05 -0.33
CA PRO A 188 -5.10 26.63 0.84
C PRO A 188 -3.85 27.49 1.07
N HIS A 189 -3.50 28.35 0.12
CA HIS A 189 -2.36 29.27 0.24
C HIS A 189 -2.71 30.58 0.98
N ILE A 190 -3.99 30.77 1.35
CA ILE A 190 -4.45 31.93 2.10
C ILE A 190 -4.39 31.59 3.60
N PRO A 191 -3.88 32.47 4.49
CA PRO A 191 -3.77 32.22 5.92
C PRO A 191 -5.12 32.39 6.65
N VAL A 192 -6.18 31.77 6.12
CA VAL A 192 -7.54 31.73 6.71
C VAL A 192 -7.87 30.30 7.10
N ILE A 193 -8.34 30.11 8.33
CA ILE A 193 -8.72 28.81 8.87
C ILE A 193 -10.11 28.89 9.46
N PHE A 194 -10.97 27.96 9.05
CA PHE A 194 -12.27 27.77 9.65
C PHE A 194 -12.12 27.08 11.00
N CYS A 195 -12.77 27.63 12.02
CA CYS A 195 -12.78 27.09 13.37
C CYS A 195 -14.21 26.92 13.86
N LYS A 196 -14.41 26.01 14.82
CA LYS A 196 -15.70 25.78 15.49
C LYS A 196 -16.83 25.40 14.52
N MET A 197 -16.57 24.45 13.60
CA MET A 197 -17.60 23.95 12.68
C MET A 197 -18.77 23.32 13.43
N HIS A 198 -18.54 22.83 14.66
CA HIS A 198 -19.60 22.38 15.56
C HIS A 198 -20.68 23.42 15.90
N LEU A 199 -20.45 24.70 15.64
CA LEU A 199 -21.42 25.78 15.82
C LEU A 199 -22.19 26.13 14.55
N TRP A 200 -21.95 25.43 13.44
CA TRP A 200 -22.68 25.67 12.20
C TRP A 200 -24.14 25.26 12.36
N ASP A 201 -25.04 26.22 12.22
CA ASP A 201 -26.47 25.96 12.18
C ASP A 201 -26.87 25.52 10.76
N ILE A 202 -26.87 24.20 10.53
CA ILE A 202 -27.15 23.59 9.23
C ILE A 202 -28.61 23.15 9.18
N GLN A 203 -29.52 24.12 9.15
CA GLN A 203 -30.91 23.85 8.76
C GLN A 203 -31.10 24.32 7.31
N HIS A 204 -31.27 23.37 6.39
CA HIS A 204 -31.64 23.60 4.97
C HIS A 204 -30.57 24.25 4.05
N GLY A 205 -29.34 23.73 4.03
CA GLY A 205 -28.28 24.23 3.14
C GLY A 205 -28.28 23.61 1.73
N ASN A 206 -28.31 24.44 0.68
CA ASN A 206 -28.09 24.04 -0.73
C ASN A 206 -26.59 23.90 -1.10
N LEU A 207 -25.71 23.79 -0.11
CA LEU A 207 -24.26 23.78 -0.33
C LEU A 207 -23.85 22.49 -1.05
N CYS A 208 -23.45 22.64 -2.31
CA CYS A 208 -23.04 21.55 -3.19
C CYS A 208 -21.52 21.29 -3.15
N ILE A 209 -20.72 22.35 -2.99
CA ILE A 209 -19.25 22.29 -3.09
C ILE A 209 -18.62 23.06 -1.95
N LEU A 210 -17.79 22.37 -1.17
CA LEU A 210 -17.07 22.95 -0.03
C LEU A 210 -15.57 22.67 -0.14
N LYS A 211 -14.77 23.73 -0.20
CA LYS A 211 -13.30 23.64 -0.19
C LYS A 211 -12.73 24.65 0.80
N ILE A 212 -12.25 24.18 1.96
CA ILE A 212 -11.83 25.04 3.07
C ILE A 212 -10.63 24.47 3.84
N ALA A 213 -9.93 25.31 4.59
CA ALA A 213 -8.92 24.90 5.55
C ALA A 213 -9.48 24.94 6.98
N VAL A 214 -9.17 23.93 7.80
CA VAL A 214 -9.67 23.78 9.18
C VAL A 214 -8.51 23.54 10.15
N ASP A 215 -8.63 24.00 11.40
CA ASP A 215 -7.54 23.85 12.39
C ASP A 215 -7.33 22.38 12.78
N GLY A 216 -8.42 21.62 12.88
CA GLY A 216 -8.44 20.17 13.12
C GLY A 216 -9.78 19.59 12.64
N LEU A 217 -9.90 18.26 12.65
CA LEU A 217 -11.12 17.56 12.26
C LEU A 217 -11.55 16.63 13.41
N SER A 218 -12.71 16.88 14.01
CA SER A 218 -13.30 16.05 15.07
C SER A 218 -14.48 15.22 14.57
N VAL A 219 -14.91 14.22 15.35
CA VAL A 219 -16.10 13.40 15.03
C VAL A 219 -17.36 14.27 14.90
N ASN A 220 -17.55 15.23 15.81
CA ASN A 220 -18.67 16.18 15.75
C ASN A 220 -18.68 17.02 14.47
N ASP A 221 -17.50 17.40 13.96
CA ASP A 221 -17.41 18.16 12.72
C ASP A 221 -17.82 17.28 11.52
N VAL A 222 -17.47 15.99 11.54
CA VAL A 222 -17.89 15.02 10.52
C VAL A 222 -19.40 14.81 10.53
N ASP A 223 -20.02 14.67 11.71
CA ASP A 223 -21.47 14.50 11.85
C ASP A 223 -22.24 15.69 11.26
N ILE A 224 -21.75 16.90 11.54
CA ILE A 224 -22.37 18.14 11.03
C ILE A 224 -22.22 18.24 9.51
N LEU A 225 -21.03 17.94 8.98
CA LEU A 225 -20.81 17.90 7.53
C LEU A 225 -21.65 16.81 6.85
N SER A 226 -21.90 15.70 7.54
CA SER A 226 -22.73 14.60 7.04
C SER A 226 -24.19 15.01 6.89
N GLY A 227 -24.66 15.97 7.70
CA GLY A 227 -25.99 16.54 7.67
C GLY A 227 -26.28 17.48 6.48
N LEU A 228 -25.31 17.77 5.62
CA LEU A 228 -25.51 18.60 4.42
C LEU A 228 -26.09 17.78 3.26
N PRO A 229 -27.38 17.94 2.90
CA PRO A 229 -28.05 17.03 1.98
C PRO A 229 -27.66 17.23 0.51
N ALA A 230 -27.24 18.45 0.14
CA ALA A 230 -26.88 18.80 -1.24
C ALA A 230 -25.38 18.62 -1.55
N LEU A 231 -24.56 18.27 -0.56
CA LEU A 231 -23.11 18.30 -0.67
C LEU A 231 -22.59 17.19 -1.58
N THR A 232 -22.11 17.58 -2.76
CA THR A 232 -21.61 16.67 -3.80
C THR A 232 -20.08 16.59 -3.87
N ALA A 233 -19.37 17.64 -3.46
CA ALA A 233 -17.91 17.66 -3.47
C ALA A 233 -17.35 18.39 -2.24
N MET A 234 -16.45 17.71 -1.53
CA MET A 234 -15.79 18.22 -0.33
C MET A 234 -14.27 18.15 -0.46
N SER A 235 -13.59 19.21 -0.02
CA SER A 235 -12.13 19.28 0.07
C SER A 235 -11.70 20.00 1.34
N LEU A 236 -11.23 19.25 2.33
CA LEU A 236 -10.76 19.79 3.61
C LEU A 236 -9.24 19.80 3.67
N TYR A 237 -8.68 20.94 4.06
CA TYR A 237 -7.26 21.12 4.34
C TYR A 237 -7.08 21.24 5.86
N VAL A 238 -6.81 20.11 6.49
CA VAL A 238 -6.74 19.96 7.95
C VAL A 238 -5.34 20.33 8.41
N GLN A 239 -5.21 21.37 9.24
CA GLN A 239 -3.91 21.84 9.69
C GLN A 239 -3.27 20.84 10.65
N LYS A 240 -3.98 20.46 11.72
CA LYS A 240 -3.51 19.52 12.74
C LYS A 240 -4.25 18.20 12.59
N SER A 241 -3.50 17.11 12.42
CA SER A 241 -4.11 15.79 12.39
C SER A 241 -4.78 15.45 13.73
N PRO A 242 -5.91 14.72 13.69
CA PRO A 242 -6.61 14.28 14.90
C PRO A 242 -5.78 13.24 15.66
N ASN A 243 -5.79 13.34 17.00
CA ASN A 243 -5.17 12.34 17.87
C ASN A 243 -6.02 11.08 18.06
N ILE A 244 -7.26 11.09 17.56
CA ILE A 244 -8.25 10.01 17.70
C ILE A 244 -8.64 9.53 16.30
N LYS A 245 -8.99 8.25 16.19
CA LYS A 245 -9.51 7.65 14.94
C LYS A 245 -10.86 8.26 14.57
N ILE A 246 -10.94 8.81 13.36
CA ILE A 246 -12.19 9.31 12.79
C ILE A 246 -12.89 8.16 12.06
N ILE A 247 -14.14 7.91 12.43
CA ILE A 247 -14.98 6.87 11.80
C ILE A 247 -16.10 7.57 11.04
N PHE A 248 -16.20 7.25 9.75
CA PHE A 248 -17.34 7.60 8.90
C PHE A 248 -18.30 6.40 8.93
N CYS A 249 -19.32 6.48 9.79
CA CYS A 249 -20.25 5.39 10.06
C CYS A 249 -21.44 5.34 9.09
N MET A 250 -22.13 4.20 9.06
CA MET A 250 -23.43 4.05 8.39
C MET A 250 -24.52 4.80 9.17
N GLY A 251 -24.79 6.06 8.82
CA GLY A 251 -25.85 6.84 9.44
C GLY A 251 -26.23 8.07 8.63
N ALA A 252 -27.27 7.96 7.79
CA ALA A 252 -28.03 9.02 7.10
C ALA A 252 -27.30 10.20 6.39
N GLY A 253 -25.97 10.30 6.45
CA GLY A 253 -25.20 11.45 5.99
C GLY A 253 -24.41 11.21 4.71
N PHE A 254 -23.95 12.29 4.07
CA PHE A 254 -23.18 12.26 2.80
C PHE A 254 -23.86 11.55 1.63
N THR A 255 -25.19 11.50 1.60
CA THR A 255 -25.96 10.80 0.56
C THR A 255 -25.73 11.38 -0.83
N ALA A 256 -25.46 12.67 -0.98
CA ALA A 256 -25.16 13.30 -2.28
C ALA A 256 -23.67 13.31 -2.65
N LEU A 257 -22.77 12.94 -1.73
CA LEU A 257 -21.33 13.16 -1.88
C LEU A 257 -20.75 12.25 -2.96
N LYS A 258 -20.11 12.85 -3.96
CA LYS A 258 -19.46 12.17 -5.10
C LYS A 258 -17.94 12.28 -5.06
N TYR A 259 -17.41 13.34 -4.44
CA TYR A 259 -15.97 13.59 -4.33
C TYR A 259 -15.59 14.02 -2.92
N LEU A 260 -14.61 13.32 -2.32
CA LEU A 260 -14.05 13.67 -1.03
C LEU A 260 -12.53 13.78 -1.14
N LYS A 261 -11.99 14.93 -0.71
CA LYS A 261 -10.57 15.15 -0.53
C LYS A 261 -10.26 15.57 0.90
N LEU A 262 -9.36 14.85 1.55
CA LEU A 262 -8.80 15.22 2.86
C LEU A 262 -7.30 15.42 2.69
N ARG A 263 -6.80 16.62 3.02
CA ARG A 263 -5.38 16.95 3.03
C ARG A 263 -4.96 17.33 4.44
N PHE A 264 -4.09 16.54 5.06
CA PHE A 264 -3.53 16.81 6.38
C PHE A 264 -2.17 17.50 6.22
N MET A 265 -2.07 18.73 6.69
CA MET A 265 -0.86 19.56 6.52
C MET A 265 0.25 19.21 7.53
N SER A 266 -0.13 18.66 8.69
CA SER A 266 0.83 18.16 9.69
C SER A 266 0.29 16.91 10.37
N GLY A 267 1.14 15.88 10.50
CA GLY A 267 0.79 14.64 11.18
C GLY A 267 0.09 13.60 10.30
N ILE A 268 -0.28 12.49 10.92
CA ILE A 268 -1.08 11.42 10.33
C ILE A 268 -2.46 11.38 10.99
N ALA A 269 -3.49 11.06 10.22
CA ALA A 269 -4.85 10.82 10.71
C ALA A 269 -5.26 9.35 10.53
N TRP A 270 -5.85 8.75 11.57
CA TRP A 270 -6.47 7.42 11.49
C TRP A 270 -7.91 7.55 11.02
N LEU A 271 -8.24 6.88 9.91
CA LEU A 271 -9.55 6.99 9.27
C LEU A 271 -10.17 5.60 9.11
N LYS A 272 -11.47 5.47 9.38
CA LYS A 272 -12.27 4.29 9.01
C LYS A 272 -13.49 4.75 8.22
N PHE A 273 -13.70 4.18 7.05
CA PHE A 273 -14.90 4.32 6.25
C PHE A 273 -15.67 3.00 6.35
N GLU A 274 -16.80 3.01 7.04
CA GLU A 274 -17.66 1.83 7.16
C GLU A 274 -18.40 1.54 5.85
N ALA A 275 -18.88 0.31 5.72
CA ALA A 275 -19.60 -0.13 4.53
C ALA A 275 -20.77 0.84 4.21
N ASP A 276 -20.81 1.32 2.97
CA ASP A 276 -21.81 2.25 2.45
C ASP A 276 -22.01 3.56 3.25
N ALA A 277 -21.03 3.99 4.04
CA ALA A 277 -21.07 5.28 4.75
C ALA A 277 -21.23 6.48 3.80
N MET A 278 -20.81 6.34 2.53
CA MET A 278 -20.96 7.35 1.48
C MET A 278 -21.41 6.68 0.17
N PRO A 279 -22.72 6.38 0.01
CA PRO A 279 -23.21 5.46 -1.02
C PRO A 279 -23.02 5.97 -2.46
N ASN A 280 -22.86 7.28 -2.64
CA ASN A 280 -22.67 7.92 -3.95
C ASN A 280 -21.24 8.38 -4.22
N LEU A 281 -20.29 8.07 -3.33
CA LEU A 281 -18.91 8.52 -3.45
C LEU A 281 -18.25 7.83 -4.65
N TRP A 282 -17.81 8.62 -5.62
CA TRP A 282 -17.11 8.14 -6.80
C TRP A 282 -15.59 8.22 -6.62
N LYS A 283 -15.09 9.29 -6.00
CA LYS A 283 -13.65 9.57 -5.90
C LYS A 283 -13.24 10.01 -4.50
N LEU A 284 -12.29 9.28 -3.92
CA LEU A 284 -11.69 9.55 -2.63
C LEU A 284 -10.20 9.91 -2.80
N ARG A 285 -9.79 11.05 -2.25
CA ARG A 285 -8.39 11.52 -2.31
C ARG A 285 -7.88 11.91 -0.93
N LEU A 286 -6.92 11.16 -0.42
CA LEU A 286 -6.26 11.40 0.86
C LEU A 286 -4.85 11.93 0.59
N VAL A 287 -4.44 12.99 1.29
CA VAL A 287 -3.11 13.61 1.13
C VAL A 287 -2.57 13.94 2.52
N PHE A 288 -1.32 13.58 2.80
CA PHE A 288 -0.64 13.86 4.05
C PHE A 288 0.68 14.56 3.71
N ASP A 289 0.84 15.82 4.11
CA ASP A 289 1.97 16.68 3.70
C ASP A 289 3.24 16.47 4.53
N ALA A 290 3.09 15.97 5.76
CA ALA A 290 4.22 15.67 6.66
C ALA A 290 3.89 14.48 7.57
N ILE A 291 4.62 13.38 7.39
CA ILE A 291 4.65 12.27 8.34
C ILE A 291 5.55 12.67 9.51
N PRO A 292 5.09 12.62 10.77
CA PRO A 292 5.94 12.93 11.91
C PRO A 292 7.05 11.87 12.03
N GLN A 293 8.25 12.28 12.48
CA GLN A 293 9.32 11.35 12.86
C GLN A 293 8.76 10.40 13.92
N MET A 294 8.48 9.16 13.50
CA MET A 294 8.16 8.09 14.42
C MET A 294 9.49 7.58 14.97
N ASP A 295 10.08 8.35 15.89
CA ASP A 295 11.28 7.94 16.59
C ASP A 295 11.05 6.58 17.27
N GLN A 296 12.13 5.80 17.37
CA GLN A 296 12.25 4.53 18.10
C GLN A 296 12.06 4.73 19.64
N ARG A 297 11.10 5.55 20.06
CA ARG A 297 10.91 6.03 21.44
C ARG A 297 9.45 6.01 21.90
N LEU A 298 8.63 5.13 21.34
CA LEU A 298 7.32 4.80 21.91
C LEU A 298 7.42 3.89 23.16
N ASP A 299 8.63 3.56 23.62
CA ASP A 299 8.89 2.90 24.91
C ASP A 299 8.93 3.86 26.13
N LEU A 300 8.61 5.15 25.96
CA LEU A 300 8.74 6.14 27.04
C LEU A 300 7.55 7.08 27.23
N TYR A 301 6.31 6.61 27.09
CA TYR A 301 5.18 7.18 27.85
C TYR A 301 4.16 6.08 28.15
N SER A 302 4.46 5.34 29.23
CA SER A 302 3.50 4.48 29.92
C SER A 302 2.53 5.37 30.69
N GLU A 303 1.46 5.81 30.05
CA GLU A 303 0.20 6.05 30.77
C GLU A 303 -0.78 4.95 30.34
N GLY A 304 -1.03 4.06 31.30
CA GLY A 304 -2.02 3.00 31.17
C GLY A 304 -3.40 3.57 30.84
N ASP A 305 -4.16 2.78 30.09
CA ASP A 305 -5.59 2.95 29.83
C ASP A 305 -6.06 3.80 28.63
N GLN A 306 -5.19 4.40 27.83
CA GLN A 306 -5.66 5.03 26.58
C GLN A 306 -5.59 4.18 25.31
N TRP A 307 -4.93 3.02 25.30
CA TRP A 307 -4.73 2.22 24.08
C TRP A 307 -5.41 0.84 24.04
N THR A 308 -6.22 0.49 25.05
CA THR A 308 -6.93 -0.80 25.13
C THR A 308 -8.10 -0.93 24.15
N GLN A 309 -8.59 0.16 23.55
CA GLN A 309 -9.69 0.13 22.57
C GLN A 309 -9.27 -0.07 21.10
N TYR A 310 -7.96 -0.20 20.81
CA TYR A 310 -7.45 -0.26 19.43
C TYR A 310 -7.14 -1.67 18.92
N ARG A 311 -7.78 -2.70 19.49
CA ARG A 311 -7.54 -4.12 19.14
C ARG A 311 -8.18 -4.62 17.85
N HIS A 312 -8.86 -3.78 17.05
CA HIS A 312 -9.57 -4.23 15.84
C HIS A 312 -9.19 -3.40 14.60
N GLY A 313 -8.10 -3.79 13.94
CA GLY A 313 -7.75 -3.37 12.57
C GLY A 313 -6.33 -2.81 12.44
N ASN A 314 -5.48 -3.50 11.68
CA ASN A 314 -4.04 -3.21 11.55
C ASN A 314 -3.70 -2.02 10.63
N ALA A 315 -4.67 -1.46 9.90
CA ALA A 315 -4.43 -0.41 8.90
C ALA A 315 -4.78 1.00 9.42
N LEU A 316 -3.93 1.98 9.08
CA LEU A 316 -4.08 3.40 9.41
C LEU A 316 -5.36 4.01 8.81
N ILE A 317 -5.70 3.58 7.59
CA ILE A 317 -6.88 3.96 6.84
C ILE A 317 -7.59 2.67 6.47
N ASN A 318 -8.81 2.47 6.97
CA ASN A 318 -9.62 1.30 6.63
C ASN A 318 -10.81 1.75 5.78
N ILE A 319 -10.96 1.16 4.59
CA ILE A 319 -12.05 1.44 3.67
C ILE A 319 -12.82 0.14 3.43
N GLU A 320 -13.95 0.00 4.11
CA GLU A 320 -14.89 -1.10 3.88
C GLU A 320 -15.63 -0.91 2.54
N HIS A 321 -16.54 -1.84 2.20
CA HIS A 321 -17.19 -1.83 0.88
C HIS A 321 -17.98 -0.52 0.62
N MET A 322 -17.67 0.17 -0.48
CA MET A 322 -18.41 1.34 -0.97
C MET A 322 -18.79 1.14 -2.44
N ALA A 323 -20.04 0.80 -2.70
CA ALA A 323 -20.51 0.25 -3.98
C ALA A 323 -20.24 1.13 -5.23
N ARG A 324 -20.14 2.47 -5.09
CA ARG A 324 -19.94 3.41 -6.21
C ARG A 324 -18.52 3.98 -6.30
N LEU A 325 -17.61 3.58 -5.42
CA LEU A 325 -16.26 4.09 -5.35
C LEU A 325 -15.41 3.54 -6.51
N ARG A 326 -15.02 4.41 -7.46
CA ARG A 326 -14.22 4.01 -8.63
C ARG A 326 -12.79 4.52 -8.65
N GLU A 327 -12.48 5.54 -7.84
CA GLU A 327 -11.12 6.06 -7.75
C GLU A 327 -10.77 6.35 -6.30
N VAL A 328 -9.72 5.69 -5.82
CA VAL A 328 -9.15 5.98 -4.50
C VAL A 328 -7.69 6.33 -4.70
N SER A 329 -7.27 7.43 -4.11
CA SER A 329 -5.86 7.84 -4.12
C SER A 329 -5.45 8.29 -2.72
N ALA A 330 -4.26 7.87 -2.30
CA ALA A 330 -3.63 8.32 -1.08
C ALA A 330 -2.23 8.82 -1.40
N LYS A 331 -1.88 10.04 -1.00
CA LYS A 331 -0.55 10.62 -1.20
C LYS A 331 0.07 10.91 0.16
N PHE A 332 1.28 10.43 0.38
CA PHE A 332 2.06 10.70 1.58
C PHE A 332 3.34 11.44 1.18
N GLU A 333 3.52 12.63 1.71
CA GLU A 333 4.70 13.47 1.58
C GLU A 333 5.45 13.47 2.93
N GLY A 334 6.77 13.32 2.90
CA GLY A 334 7.59 13.27 4.11
C GLY A 334 9.04 12.89 3.80
N ALA A 335 9.88 12.85 4.83
CA ALA A 335 11.27 12.44 4.66
C ALA A 335 11.36 10.95 4.26
N ALA A 336 12.40 10.59 3.49
CA ALA A 336 12.61 9.23 3.03
C ALA A 336 12.59 8.14 4.13
N ALA A 337 13.02 8.47 5.36
CA ALA A 337 12.99 7.57 6.51
C ALA A 337 11.56 7.26 6.97
N ASP A 338 10.71 8.28 7.01
CA ASP A 338 9.31 8.17 7.46
C ASP A 338 8.43 7.50 6.40
N LEU A 339 8.70 7.75 5.11
CA LEU A 339 8.04 7.06 3.99
C LEU A 339 8.38 5.56 3.94
N LYS A 340 9.59 5.16 4.38
CA LYS A 340 9.96 3.75 4.54
C LYS A 340 9.22 3.07 5.70
N TYR A 341 8.88 3.80 6.75
CA TYR A 341 8.05 3.28 7.84
C TYR A 341 6.60 3.13 7.38
N VAL A 342 6.07 4.16 6.73
CA VAL A 342 4.72 4.20 6.16
C VAL A 342 4.54 3.08 5.11
N SER A 343 5.54 2.79 4.26
CA SER A 343 5.46 1.66 3.31
C SER A 343 5.46 0.26 3.93
N ARG A 344 5.83 0.10 5.21
CA ARG A 344 5.95 -1.19 5.91
C ARG A 344 4.66 -1.66 6.61
N ILE A 345 3.71 -0.77 6.91
CA ILE A 345 2.63 -1.03 7.88
C ILE A 345 1.29 -1.36 7.22
N GLY A 346 1.17 -1.30 5.90
CA GLY A 346 -0.12 -1.49 5.24
C GLY A 346 -1.08 -0.35 5.59
N ILE A 347 -0.69 0.86 5.22
CA ILE A 347 -1.33 2.14 5.54
C ILE A 347 -2.83 2.15 5.22
N VAL A 348 -3.20 1.58 4.08
CA VAL A 348 -4.57 1.64 3.57
C VAL A 348 -5.06 0.23 3.32
N SER A 349 -6.04 -0.20 4.10
CA SER A 349 -6.85 -1.39 3.83
C SER A 349 -8.05 -0.98 3.00
N ASN A 350 -8.31 -1.72 1.92
CA ASN A 350 -9.46 -1.51 1.04
C ASN A 350 -10.21 -2.82 0.89
N HIS A 351 -11.54 -2.76 0.91
CA HIS A 351 -12.36 -3.90 0.56
C HIS A 351 -12.08 -4.35 -0.90
N PRO A 352 -11.95 -5.66 -1.18
CA PRO A 352 -11.61 -6.16 -2.52
C PRO A 352 -12.56 -5.70 -3.65
N SER A 353 -13.84 -5.49 -3.32
CA SER A 353 -14.87 -5.02 -4.26
C SER A 353 -14.81 -3.52 -4.58
N ASN A 354 -13.96 -2.75 -3.90
CA ASN A 354 -13.76 -1.33 -4.19
C ASN A 354 -12.70 -1.15 -5.29
N ALA A 355 -12.69 0.01 -5.95
CA ALA A 355 -11.65 0.31 -6.91
C ALA A 355 -10.24 0.34 -6.31
N ILE A 356 -9.26 0.05 -7.17
CA ILE A 356 -7.83 0.02 -6.87
C ILE A 356 -7.39 1.34 -6.24
N ILE A 357 -6.71 1.25 -5.10
CA ILE A 357 -6.12 2.42 -4.44
C ILE A 357 -4.78 2.74 -5.07
N ASN A 358 -4.62 3.97 -5.56
CA ASN A 358 -3.34 4.50 -5.98
C ASN A 358 -2.63 5.18 -4.79
N VAL A 359 -1.60 4.55 -4.24
CA VAL A 359 -0.83 5.09 -3.11
C VAL A 359 0.48 5.70 -3.59
N GLN A 360 0.60 7.02 -3.54
CA GLN A 360 1.80 7.75 -3.92
C GLN A 360 2.62 8.14 -2.67
N LEU A 361 3.86 7.66 -2.58
CA LEU A 361 4.83 8.11 -1.58
C LEU A 361 5.77 9.12 -2.26
N VAL A 362 5.85 10.34 -1.73
CA VAL A 362 6.63 11.43 -2.32
C VAL A 362 7.64 11.93 -1.31
N ASP A 363 8.91 11.64 -1.57
CA ASP A 363 10.02 12.14 -0.77
C ASP A 363 10.15 13.65 -0.96
N SER A 364 9.93 14.40 0.13
CA SER A 364 10.05 15.86 0.13
C SER A 364 11.47 16.35 -0.18
N GLY A 365 12.47 15.45 -0.16
CA GLY A 365 13.86 15.72 -0.55
C GLY A 365 14.19 15.53 -2.03
N SER A 366 13.27 15.02 -2.86
CA SER A 366 13.55 14.76 -4.28
C SER A 366 12.47 15.31 -5.21
N HIS A 367 12.82 16.30 -6.04
CA HIS A 367 12.04 16.62 -7.23
C HIS A 367 12.21 15.48 -8.25
N GLY A 368 11.25 14.55 -8.30
CA GLY A 368 11.19 13.49 -9.29
C GLY A 368 10.12 12.44 -8.97
N ASP A 369 8.94 12.55 -9.59
CA ASP A 369 7.81 11.64 -9.43
C ASP A 369 8.18 10.16 -9.71
N LYS A 370 8.00 9.28 -8.73
CA LYS A 370 7.86 7.83 -8.93
C LYS A 370 6.51 7.37 -8.36
N ARG A 371 5.61 6.88 -9.22
CA ARG A 371 4.31 6.29 -8.86
C ARG A 371 4.47 4.79 -8.58
N ILE A 372 3.83 4.31 -7.53
CA ILE A 372 3.71 2.88 -7.18
C ILE A 372 2.21 2.59 -6.99
N SER A 373 1.65 1.59 -7.65
CA SER A 373 0.25 1.14 -7.48
C SER A 373 0.21 -0.33 -7.09
N SER A 374 -0.72 -0.70 -6.19
CA SER A 374 -0.90 -2.05 -5.63
C SER A 374 -2.31 -2.58 -5.90
N THR A 375 -2.48 -3.89 -6.17
CA THR A 375 -3.82 -4.54 -6.23
C THR A 375 -3.81 -6.08 -6.13
N SER A 376 -4.83 -6.62 -5.45
CA SER A 376 -5.53 -7.92 -5.67
C SER A 376 -6.87 -7.91 -4.87
N PRO A 377 -7.76 -8.94 -4.94
CA PRO A 377 -8.24 -9.77 -6.07
C PRO A 377 -9.79 -9.94 -6.13
N GLU A 378 -10.37 -10.54 -7.20
CA GLU A 378 -11.41 -11.60 -7.10
C GLU A 378 -11.89 -12.18 -8.46
N SER A 379 -12.69 -13.25 -8.36
CA SER A 379 -12.89 -14.41 -9.26
C SER A 379 -14.16 -14.43 -10.15
N THR A 380 -13.99 -15.00 -11.35
CA THR A 380 -14.85 -15.91 -12.18
C THR A 380 -16.33 -15.61 -12.54
N SER A 381 -16.64 -15.58 -13.85
CA SER A 381 -17.42 -16.64 -14.57
C SER A 381 -17.49 -16.38 -16.10
N CYS A 382 -17.51 -17.46 -16.91
CA CYS A 382 -17.55 -17.48 -18.39
C CYS A 382 -19.00 -17.55 -18.95
N PRO A 383 -19.25 -17.36 -20.28
CA PRO A 383 -18.99 -18.41 -21.28
C PRO A 383 -18.50 -17.96 -22.68
N LEU A 384 -17.66 -18.84 -23.25
CA LEU A 384 -17.42 -19.22 -24.67
C LEU A 384 -17.94 -18.32 -25.82
N HIS A 385 -17.00 -17.76 -26.60
CA HIS A 385 -17.08 -17.79 -28.07
C HIS A 385 -15.69 -17.55 -28.70
N VAL A 386 -15.25 -18.47 -29.54
CA VAL A 386 -14.02 -18.34 -30.36
C VAL A 386 -14.37 -17.57 -31.64
N PRO A 387 -13.54 -16.60 -32.07
CA PRO A 387 -13.37 -16.37 -33.49
C PRO A 387 -11.90 -16.45 -33.94
N VAL A 388 -11.77 -17.13 -35.07
CA VAL A 388 -10.64 -17.31 -35.95
C VAL A 388 -9.89 -16.01 -36.24
N LEU A 389 -8.56 -16.04 -36.14
CA LEU A 389 -7.65 -15.01 -36.63
C LEU A 389 -7.49 -15.12 -38.16
N SER A 390 -8.06 -14.17 -38.90
CA SER A 390 -7.64 -13.85 -40.26
C SER A 390 -6.70 -12.64 -40.22
N GLY A 391 -5.46 -12.83 -40.67
CA GLY A 391 -4.43 -11.80 -40.66
C GLY A 391 -4.65 -10.69 -41.68
N ALA A 392 -4.04 -9.53 -41.41
CA ALA A 392 -3.56 -8.59 -42.42
C ALA A 392 -2.55 -7.65 -41.75
N GLY A 393 -1.35 -7.57 -42.34
CA GLY A 393 -0.27 -6.72 -41.86
C GLY A 393 -0.51 -5.23 -42.11
N ALA A 394 0.10 -4.40 -41.27
CA ALA A 394 0.61 -3.08 -41.60
C ALA A 394 1.60 -2.68 -40.51
N GLY A 395 2.77 -2.19 -40.90
CA GLY A 395 3.80 -1.72 -39.98
C GLY A 395 3.28 -0.57 -39.13
N GLY A 396 3.13 -0.83 -37.84
CA GLY A 396 3.00 0.18 -36.79
C GLY A 396 3.94 -0.21 -35.67
N GLU A 397 4.70 0.74 -35.14
CA GLU A 397 5.49 0.54 -33.92
C GLU A 397 4.59 -0.07 -32.85
N VAL A 398 4.86 -1.33 -32.50
CA VAL A 398 4.14 -2.02 -31.42
C VAL A 398 4.59 -1.38 -30.12
N SER A 399 3.74 -0.49 -29.59
CA SER A 399 3.95 0.05 -28.25
C SER A 399 3.85 -1.09 -27.24
N TRP A 400 4.95 -1.38 -26.53
CA TRP A 400 5.04 -2.44 -25.52
C TRP A 400 4.01 -2.30 -24.37
N SER A 401 3.36 -1.14 -24.26
CA SER A 401 2.33 -0.83 -23.27
C SER A 401 1.00 -1.56 -23.48
N ASN A 402 0.72 -2.11 -24.67
CA ASN A 402 -0.58 -2.74 -24.98
C ASN A 402 -0.51 -4.21 -25.42
N ILE A 403 0.65 -4.87 -25.35
CA ILE A 403 0.82 -6.25 -25.83
C ILE A 403 -0.04 -7.26 -25.06
N ILE A 404 -0.14 -7.13 -23.73
CA ILE A 404 -0.98 -8.01 -22.91
C ILE A 404 -2.47 -7.81 -23.26
N GLY A 405 -2.88 -6.58 -23.59
CA GLY A 405 -4.22 -6.29 -24.07
C GLY A 405 -4.51 -6.86 -25.47
N ALA A 406 -3.53 -6.83 -26.37
CA ALA A 406 -3.65 -7.33 -27.74
C ALA A 406 -3.63 -8.87 -27.83
N ILE A 407 -2.79 -9.54 -27.03
CA ILE A 407 -2.69 -11.02 -26.98
C ILE A 407 -3.78 -11.60 -26.07
N GLY A 408 -4.26 -10.83 -25.09
CA GLY A 408 -5.11 -11.30 -24.02
C GLY A 408 -4.29 -11.83 -22.83
N ARG A 409 -4.69 -11.43 -21.61
CA ARG A 409 -3.97 -11.77 -20.36
C ARG A 409 -3.80 -13.27 -20.16
N ASP A 410 -4.83 -14.06 -20.46
CA ASP A 410 -4.82 -15.52 -20.25
C ASP A 410 -3.84 -16.23 -21.19
N LEU A 411 -3.83 -15.84 -22.47
CA LEU A 411 -2.88 -16.33 -23.46
C LEU A 411 -1.44 -15.94 -23.08
N PHE A 412 -1.26 -14.74 -22.55
CA PHE A 412 0.04 -14.28 -22.08
C PHE A 412 0.54 -15.12 -20.89
N ILE A 413 -0.29 -15.35 -19.87
CA ILE A 413 0.03 -16.25 -18.75
C ILE A 413 0.31 -17.67 -19.25
N TYR A 414 -0.47 -18.15 -20.22
CA TYR A 414 -0.26 -19.45 -20.86
C TYR A 414 1.08 -19.55 -21.61
N CYS A 415 1.63 -18.47 -22.14
CA CYS A 415 2.98 -18.47 -22.67
C CYS A 415 4.04 -18.50 -21.55
N LEU A 416 3.84 -17.67 -20.50
CA LEU A 416 4.82 -17.51 -19.42
C LEU A 416 4.99 -18.74 -18.52
N HIS A 417 3.94 -19.54 -18.32
CA HIS A 417 4.02 -20.71 -17.43
C HIS A 417 5.02 -21.78 -17.90
N ARG A 418 5.45 -21.73 -19.18
CA ARG A 418 6.44 -22.63 -19.77
C ARG A 418 7.88 -22.13 -19.63
N LEU A 419 8.07 -20.88 -19.24
CA LEU A 419 9.39 -20.29 -19.09
C LEU A 419 10.00 -20.61 -17.73
N SER A 420 11.33 -20.54 -17.67
CA SER A 420 12.06 -20.68 -16.42
C SER A 420 11.69 -19.54 -15.46
N ARG A 421 11.60 -19.84 -14.15
CA ARG A 421 11.47 -18.77 -13.14
C ARG A 421 12.60 -17.76 -13.19
N TRP A 422 13.76 -18.15 -13.70
CA TRP A 422 14.88 -17.25 -13.96
C TRP A 422 14.49 -16.07 -14.86
N ASP A 423 13.67 -16.32 -15.88
CA ASP A 423 13.32 -15.30 -16.87
C ASP A 423 12.28 -14.30 -16.34
N TYR A 424 11.53 -14.67 -15.29
CA TYR A 424 10.45 -13.84 -14.74
C TYR A 424 10.94 -12.49 -14.21
N GLY A 425 12.16 -12.41 -13.67
CA GLY A 425 12.74 -11.13 -13.24
C GLY A 425 12.97 -10.16 -14.40
N ALA A 426 13.47 -10.67 -15.53
CA ALA A 426 13.67 -9.87 -16.74
C ALA A 426 12.34 -9.48 -17.39
N ILE A 427 11.34 -10.37 -17.34
CA ILE A 427 10.00 -10.12 -17.87
C ILE A 427 9.29 -9.06 -17.01
N ALA A 428 9.38 -9.16 -15.68
CA ALA A 428 8.79 -8.20 -14.75
C ALA A 428 9.41 -6.80 -14.83
N SER A 429 10.63 -6.66 -15.35
CA SER A 429 11.30 -5.36 -15.50
C SER A 429 10.90 -4.60 -16.77
N LEU A 430 10.19 -5.23 -17.70
CA LEU A 430 9.80 -4.62 -18.98
C LEU A 430 8.83 -3.45 -18.80
N ASN A 431 7.76 -3.63 -18.02
CA ASN A 431 6.81 -2.57 -17.65
C ASN A 431 5.90 -3.01 -16.48
N HIS A 432 5.02 -2.11 -16.04
CA HIS A 432 4.10 -2.34 -14.91
C HIS A 432 3.14 -3.51 -15.12
N ASP A 433 2.63 -3.74 -16.34
CA ASP A 433 1.65 -4.80 -16.59
C ASP A 433 2.30 -6.18 -16.58
N PHE A 434 3.49 -6.31 -17.18
CA PHE A 434 4.29 -7.53 -17.11
C PHE A 434 4.69 -7.83 -15.66
N ASN A 435 5.10 -6.80 -14.92
CA ASN A 435 5.40 -6.89 -13.49
C ASN A 435 4.17 -7.40 -12.70
N SER A 436 2.99 -6.83 -12.95
CA SER A 436 1.74 -7.26 -12.33
C SER A 436 1.44 -8.74 -12.58
N VAL A 437 1.61 -9.23 -13.81
CA VAL A 437 1.37 -10.65 -14.15
C VAL A 437 2.36 -11.59 -13.46
N VAL A 438 3.63 -11.22 -13.34
CA VAL A 438 4.63 -12.05 -12.64
C VAL A 438 4.37 -12.10 -11.14
N ARG A 439 3.96 -10.98 -10.53
CA ARG A 439 3.82 -10.83 -9.07
C ARG A 439 2.48 -11.29 -8.50
N ASN A 440 1.44 -11.47 -9.33
CA ASN A 440 0.10 -11.79 -8.83
C ASN A 440 -0.14 -13.29 -8.56
N GLY A 441 0.84 -14.16 -8.88
CA GLY A 441 0.77 -15.59 -8.60
C GLY A 441 0.03 -16.43 -9.65
N ASP A 442 -0.62 -15.83 -10.65
CA ASP A 442 -1.47 -16.58 -11.60
C ASP A 442 -0.66 -17.55 -12.46
N ILE A 443 0.58 -17.17 -12.82
CA ILE A 443 1.50 -18.06 -13.54
C ILE A 443 1.72 -19.34 -12.72
N TYR A 444 1.98 -19.22 -11.42
CA TYR A 444 2.24 -20.36 -10.53
C TYR A 444 1.00 -21.21 -10.29
N ARG A 445 -0.18 -20.59 -10.14
CA ARG A 445 -1.45 -21.33 -10.10
C ARG A 445 -1.67 -22.14 -11.37
N LEU A 446 -1.37 -21.58 -12.54
CA LEU A 446 -1.48 -22.28 -13.81
C LEU A 446 -0.44 -23.41 -13.95
N ARG A 447 0.80 -23.16 -13.52
CA ARG A 447 1.87 -24.18 -13.47
C ARG A 447 1.43 -25.38 -12.64
N ARG A 448 0.92 -25.14 -11.42
CA ARG A 448 0.36 -26.18 -10.55
C ARG A 448 -0.79 -26.94 -11.22
N LYS A 449 -1.76 -26.23 -11.80
CA LYS A 449 -2.90 -26.84 -12.51
C LYS A 449 -2.46 -27.73 -13.68
N ASN A 450 -1.38 -27.36 -14.36
CA ASN A 450 -0.85 -28.10 -15.51
C ASN A 450 0.24 -29.12 -15.13
N GLY A 451 0.57 -29.28 -13.84
CA GLY A 451 1.64 -30.18 -13.40
C GLY A 451 3.04 -29.76 -13.83
N VAL A 452 3.25 -28.48 -14.14
CA VAL A 452 4.58 -27.91 -14.44
C VAL A 452 5.22 -27.51 -13.12
N ALA A 453 6.36 -28.12 -12.77
CA ALA A 453 7.03 -27.87 -11.50
C ALA A 453 8.51 -27.51 -11.71
N GLU A 454 8.96 -26.45 -11.04
CA GLU A 454 10.39 -26.13 -10.92
C GLU A 454 10.85 -26.19 -9.47
N HIS A 455 11.95 -26.90 -9.22
CA HIS A 455 12.47 -27.15 -7.88
C HIS A 455 13.81 -26.43 -7.71
N TRP A 456 13.85 -25.44 -6.83
CA TRP A 456 15.10 -24.74 -6.49
C TRP A 456 15.45 -24.95 -5.02
N LEU A 457 16.74 -25.01 -4.73
CA LEU A 457 17.29 -25.17 -3.39
C LEU A 457 17.57 -23.81 -2.78
N TYR A 458 17.10 -23.57 -1.56
CA TYR A 458 17.34 -22.35 -0.80
C TYR A 458 18.24 -22.67 0.39
N LEU A 459 19.34 -21.95 0.51
CA LEU A 459 20.41 -22.18 1.48
C LEU A 459 20.84 -20.85 2.11
N PRO A 460 21.03 -20.76 3.44
CA PRO A 460 21.64 -19.60 4.07
C PRO A 460 23.15 -19.60 3.84
N CYS A 461 23.72 -18.43 3.53
CA CYS A 461 25.13 -18.24 3.20
C CYS A 461 25.95 -17.83 4.44
N ARG A 462 27.02 -17.06 4.23
CA ARG A 462 28.07 -16.74 5.22
C ARG A 462 27.53 -16.25 6.58
N ASN A 463 26.37 -15.61 6.58
CA ASN A 463 25.59 -15.26 7.75
C ASN A 463 24.12 -15.68 7.54
N LEU A 464 23.42 -15.98 8.64
CA LEU A 464 22.01 -16.42 8.63
C LEU A 464 21.02 -15.43 7.95
N HIS A 465 21.43 -14.18 7.74
CA HIS A 465 20.61 -13.14 7.09
C HIS A 465 20.75 -13.10 5.56
N GLU A 466 21.69 -13.86 5.00
CA GLU A 466 21.94 -13.92 3.55
C GLU A 466 21.51 -15.29 3.07
N TRP A 467 20.65 -15.33 2.06
CA TRP A 467 20.17 -16.58 1.46
C TRP A 467 20.51 -16.59 -0.03
N GLU A 468 20.80 -17.77 -0.54
CA GLU A 468 20.96 -18.02 -1.96
C GLU A 468 19.99 -19.10 -2.42
N ALA A 469 19.49 -18.95 -3.64
CA ALA A 469 18.73 -19.96 -4.34
C ALA A 469 19.60 -20.59 -5.43
N TYR A 470 19.57 -21.91 -5.51
CA TYR A 470 20.27 -22.69 -6.52
C TYR A 470 19.27 -23.41 -7.41
N ASP A 471 19.43 -23.20 -8.72
CA ASP A 471 18.68 -23.90 -9.75
C ASP A 471 19.48 -25.12 -10.25
N PRO A 472 19.09 -26.35 -9.86
CA PRO A 472 19.80 -27.56 -10.26
C PRO A 472 19.64 -27.89 -11.75
N SER A 473 18.66 -27.29 -12.44
CA SER A 473 18.45 -27.52 -13.87
C SER A 473 19.41 -26.70 -14.75
N THR A 474 19.76 -25.49 -14.32
CA THR A 474 20.67 -24.61 -15.08
C THR A 474 22.05 -24.44 -14.44
N GLY A 475 22.24 -24.93 -13.22
CA GLY A 475 23.49 -24.78 -12.47
C GLY A 475 23.72 -23.37 -11.93
N ARG A 476 22.68 -22.53 -11.89
CA ARG A 476 22.79 -21.10 -11.56
C ARG A 476 22.46 -20.83 -10.10
N TRP A 477 23.14 -19.83 -9.55
CA TRP A 477 22.92 -19.31 -8.21
C TRP A 477 22.32 -17.91 -8.28
N ILE A 478 21.43 -17.62 -7.33
CA ILE A 478 20.70 -16.35 -7.24
C ILE A 478 20.78 -15.87 -5.80
N HIS A 479 21.13 -14.60 -5.62
CA HIS A 479 21.03 -13.97 -4.32
C HIS A 479 19.57 -13.66 -3.99
N VAL A 480 19.12 -14.19 -2.86
CA VAL A 480 17.86 -13.78 -2.24
C VAL A 480 18.12 -12.46 -1.51
N PRO A 481 17.16 -11.51 -1.47
CA PRO A 481 17.30 -10.28 -0.70
C PRO A 481 17.75 -10.57 0.73
N LYS A 482 18.54 -9.68 1.32
CA LYS A 482 18.99 -9.85 2.70
C LYS A 482 17.81 -9.71 3.66
N ILE A 483 17.74 -10.59 4.65
CA ILE A 483 16.84 -10.40 5.79
C ILE A 483 17.31 -9.15 6.54
N PRO A 484 16.43 -8.20 6.90
CA PRO A 484 16.79 -7.05 7.72
C PRO A 484 17.52 -7.48 9.00
N PRO A 485 18.57 -6.75 9.43
CA PRO A 485 19.31 -7.11 10.63
C PRO A 485 18.38 -7.06 11.84
N ALA A 486 18.08 -8.23 12.39
CA ALA A 486 17.34 -8.42 13.63
C ALA A 486 18.14 -9.41 14.48
N GLU A 487 18.23 -9.17 15.79
CA GLU A 487 18.86 -10.06 16.78
C GLU A 487 18.02 -11.33 16.94
N SER A 488 18.10 -12.25 15.97
CA SER A 488 17.34 -13.51 16.02
C SER A 488 18.16 -14.63 15.39
N SER A 489 18.37 -15.71 16.13
CA SER A 489 18.91 -16.95 15.59
C SER A 489 17.77 -17.72 14.93
N TYR A 490 18.06 -18.41 13.82
CA TYR A 490 17.06 -19.21 13.11
C TYR A 490 17.28 -20.70 13.40
N TRP A 491 16.18 -21.43 13.54
CA TRP A 491 16.14 -22.83 13.95
C TRP A 491 15.62 -23.78 12.87
N ASP A 492 14.83 -23.27 11.92
CA ASP A 492 14.32 -24.09 10.82
C ASP A 492 13.86 -23.25 9.62
N SER A 493 13.57 -23.91 8.51
CA SER A 493 12.96 -23.30 7.34
C SER A 493 12.05 -24.28 6.59
N LEU A 494 10.96 -23.77 6.01
CA LEU A 494 9.95 -24.58 5.32
C LEU A 494 9.45 -23.84 4.08
N ALA A 495 9.45 -24.50 2.92
CA ALA A 495 8.85 -23.95 1.70
C ALA A 495 7.41 -24.41 1.56
N VAL A 496 6.52 -23.52 1.15
CA VAL A 496 5.09 -23.77 0.95
C VAL A 496 4.57 -22.88 -0.17
N GLY A 497 3.94 -23.46 -1.19
CA GLY A 497 3.50 -22.72 -2.37
C GLY A 497 4.64 -21.89 -2.99
N THR A 498 4.47 -20.57 -2.99
CA THR A 498 5.45 -19.59 -3.50
C THR A 498 6.22 -18.88 -2.38
N GLU A 499 6.30 -19.50 -1.21
CA GLU A 499 6.81 -18.87 0.00
C GLU A 499 7.85 -19.76 0.70
N LEU A 500 8.84 -19.11 1.32
CA LEU A 500 9.81 -19.72 2.23
C LEU A 500 9.59 -19.11 3.62
N LEU A 501 9.19 -19.95 4.57
CA LEU A 501 9.08 -19.60 5.99
C LEU A 501 10.41 -19.89 6.68
N VAL A 502 10.87 -18.96 7.50
CA VAL A 502 12.07 -19.08 8.34
C VAL A 502 11.66 -18.91 9.79
N PHE A 503 11.98 -19.91 10.60
CA PHE A 503 11.60 -19.98 12.01
C PHE A 503 12.77 -19.50 12.89
N GLY A 504 12.46 -18.57 13.79
CA GLY A 504 13.42 -17.97 14.73
C GLY A 504 13.51 -18.69 16.07
N ASP A 505 14.18 -18.04 17.02
CA ASP A 505 14.35 -18.50 18.40
C ASP A 505 13.01 -18.83 19.08
N PHE A 506 12.99 -19.94 19.82
CA PHE A 506 11.81 -20.47 20.54
C PHE A 506 10.59 -20.76 19.66
N GLY A 507 10.81 -21.01 18.36
CA GLY A 507 9.78 -21.60 17.50
C GLY A 507 8.74 -20.64 16.93
N ARG A 508 9.02 -19.34 16.96
CA ARG A 508 8.20 -18.33 16.26
C ARG A 508 8.57 -18.25 14.78
N VAL A 509 7.59 -18.07 13.90
CA VAL A 509 7.90 -17.74 12.50
C VAL A 509 8.50 -16.35 12.46
N ALA A 510 9.78 -16.24 12.13
CA ALA A 510 10.48 -14.96 12.18
C ALA A 510 10.30 -14.18 10.87
N TRP A 511 10.34 -14.89 9.73
CA TRP A 511 10.34 -14.26 8.42
C TRP A 511 9.67 -15.13 7.35
N ARG A 512 9.04 -14.47 6.39
CA ARG A 512 8.50 -15.09 5.17
C ARG A 512 9.08 -14.43 3.94
N TYR A 513 9.70 -15.20 3.08
CA TYR A 513 10.12 -14.75 1.76
C TYR A 513 9.10 -15.18 0.71
N SER A 514 8.66 -14.24 -0.14
CA SER A 514 7.82 -14.55 -1.29
C SER A 514 8.63 -14.42 -2.58
N ILE A 515 8.63 -15.47 -3.41
CA ILE A 515 9.25 -15.39 -4.74
C ILE A 515 8.47 -14.49 -5.70
N LEU A 516 7.19 -14.23 -5.40
CA LEU A 516 6.34 -13.36 -6.21
C LEU A 516 6.78 -11.91 -6.07
N THR A 517 7.07 -11.47 -4.85
CA THR A 517 7.47 -10.08 -4.59
C THR A 517 8.97 -9.90 -4.48
N ASN A 518 9.73 -11.00 -4.46
CA ASN A 518 11.16 -11.04 -4.17
C ASN A 518 11.50 -10.20 -2.94
N SER A 519 10.81 -10.46 -1.83
CA SER A 519 10.95 -9.68 -0.59
C SER A 519 10.66 -10.52 0.64
N TRP A 520 11.32 -10.16 1.75
CA TRP A 520 11.00 -10.69 3.08
C TRP A 520 9.91 -9.84 3.74
N THR A 521 8.97 -10.51 4.39
CA THR A 521 7.97 -9.93 5.29
C THR A 521 8.24 -10.47 6.69
N TRP A 522 8.33 -9.58 7.68
CA TRP A 522 8.33 -10.00 9.07
C TRP A 522 6.94 -10.49 9.43
N LEU A 523 6.83 -11.69 9.99
CA LEU A 523 5.55 -12.23 10.41
C LEU A 523 5.37 -11.97 11.90
N ALA A 524 4.40 -11.13 12.24
CA ALA A 524 3.83 -11.07 13.58
C ALA A 524 2.87 -12.25 13.85
N ASP A 525 2.47 -12.95 12.79
CA ASP A 525 1.51 -14.05 12.83
C ASP A 525 2.19 -15.30 13.39
N GLU A 526 1.86 -15.58 14.65
CA GLU A 526 2.40 -16.71 15.39
C GLU A 526 1.64 -17.98 15.00
N MET A 527 2.39 -19.05 14.73
CA MET A 527 1.86 -20.41 14.80
C MET A 527 1.07 -20.56 16.11
N ASN A 528 -0.07 -21.27 16.11
CA ASN A 528 -0.94 -21.32 17.31
C ASN A 528 -0.18 -21.86 18.52
N THR A 529 0.73 -22.80 18.30
CA THR A 529 1.72 -23.26 19.28
C THR A 529 3.12 -23.08 18.70
N PRO A 530 3.85 -22.00 19.05
CA PRO A 530 5.24 -21.81 18.67
C PRO A 530 6.09 -23.03 19.06
N ARG A 531 6.90 -23.52 18.12
CA ARG A 531 7.63 -24.79 18.26
C ARG A 531 8.93 -24.83 17.48
N TYR A 532 9.90 -25.60 17.95
CA TYR A 532 11.16 -25.86 17.25
C TYR A 532 11.46 -27.37 17.18
N CYS A 533 12.32 -27.79 16.24
CA CYS A 533 12.68 -29.19 15.98
C CYS A 533 11.47 -30.13 15.78
N PHE A 534 10.51 -29.67 14.99
CA PHE A 534 9.29 -30.39 14.63
C PHE A 534 9.44 -31.09 13.27
N GLY A 535 8.62 -32.12 13.04
CA GLY A 535 8.50 -32.71 11.71
C GLY A 535 7.68 -31.79 10.81
N SER A 536 8.19 -31.49 9.62
CA SER A 536 7.49 -30.64 8.65
C SER A 536 7.57 -31.17 7.23
N ALA A 537 6.51 -30.94 6.45
CA ALA A 537 6.47 -31.20 5.02
C ALA A 537 5.37 -30.37 4.35
N SER A 538 5.49 -30.16 3.04
CA SER A 538 4.52 -29.36 2.28
C SER A 538 3.96 -30.12 1.10
N VAL A 539 2.71 -29.83 0.76
CA VAL A 539 2.01 -30.32 -0.42
C VAL A 539 1.22 -29.16 -1.03
N GLY A 540 1.62 -28.74 -2.23
CA GLY A 540 1.04 -27.56 -2.89
C GLY A 540 1.20 -26.29 -2.05
N GLU A 541 0.08 -25.61 -1.80
CA GLU A 541 -0.03 -24.38 -1.01
C GLU A 541 -0.15 -24.62 0.50
N LYS A 542 -0.01 -25.87 0.95
CA LYS A 542 -0.20 -26.25 2.36
C LYS A 542 1.06 -26.86 2.96
N ALA A 543 1.42 -26.37 4.13
CA ALA A 543 2.51 -26.88 4.95
C ALA A 543 1.92 -27.53 6.19
N TYR A 544 2.49 -28.65 6.61
CA TYR A 544 2.09 -29.41 7.79
C TYR A 544 3.27 -29.47 8.75
N VAL A 545 3.00 -29.22 10.03
CA VAL A 545 3.98 -29.29 11.11
C VAL A 545 3.41 -30.12 12.25
N ALA A 546 4.24 -30.94 12.88
CA ALA A 546 3.83 -31.77 14.01
C ALA A 546 4.99 -32.07 14.95
N GLY A 547 4.68 -32.15 16.24
CA GLY A 547 5.69 -32.37 17.27
C GLY A 547 6.55 -31.14 17.53
N GLY A 548 7.80 -31.36 17.92
CA GLY A 548 8.73 -30.34 18.37
C GLY A 548 8.61 -30.05 19.87
N ALA A 549 9.20 -28.93 20.29
CA ALA A 549 9.06 -28.43 21.65
C ALA A 549 8.63 -26.97 21.66
N ASP A 550 7.84 -26.57 22.65
CA ASP A 550 7.42 -25.18 22.87
C ASP A 550 8.51 -24.34 23.55
N SER A 551 8.23 -23.05 23.80
CA SER A 551 9.15 -22.16 24.53
C SER A 551 9.46 -22.60 25.97
N SER A 552 8.64 -23.49 26.52
CA SER A 552 8.78 -24.11 27.84
C SER A 552 9.66 -25.37 27.81
N HIS A 553 10.18 -25.73 26.63
CA HIS A 553 10.86 -26.99 26.35
C HIS A 553 10.00 -28.24 26.54
N SER A 554 8.67 -28.09 26.55
CA SER A 554 7.73 -29.20 26.61
C SER A 554 7.58 -29.84 25.24
N HIS A 555 7.75 -31.16 25.16
CA HIS A 555 7.58 -31.90 23.91
C HIS A 555 6.10 -31.92 23.52
N LEU A 556 5.82 -31.65 22.24
CA LEU A 556 4.46 -31.49 21.73
C LEU A 556 4.01 -32.75 20.99
N SER A 557 2.72 -33.06 21.09
CA SER A 557 2.00 -33.95 20.17
C SER A 557 1.09 -33.19 19.22
N SER A 558 0.90 -31.88 19.41
CA SER A 558 0.05 -31.05 18.56
C SER A 558 0.59 -30.98 17.14
N ALA A 559 -0.33 -30.81 16.19
CA ALA A 559 -0.03 -30.64 14.79
C ALA A 559 -0.82 -29.46 14.22
N GLU A 560 -0.26 -28.80 13.20
CA GLU A 560 -0.85 -27.62 12.57
C GLU A 560 -0.64 -27.65 11.06
N MET A 561 -1.56 -27.03 10.33
CA MET A 561 -1.47 -26.81 8.90
C MET A 561 -1.41 -25.31 8.63
N TYR A 562 -0.38 -24.88 7.91
CA TYR A 562 -0.31 -23.54 7.32
C TYR A 562 -0.86 -23.55 5.91
N ASP A 563 -1.74 -22.61 5.59
CA ASP A 563 -2.23 -22.36 4.24
C ASP A 563 -1.61 -21.07 3.70
N SER A 564 -0.79 -21.18 2.64
CA SER A 564 -0.04 -20.04 2.09
C SER A 564 -0.89 -19.08 1.26
N GLU A 565 -2.13 -19.43 0.89
CA GLU A 565 -3.01 -18.51 0.16
C GLU A 565 -3.80 -17.63 1.14
N THR A 566 -4.21 -18.19 2.28
CA THR A 566 -4.92 -17.45 3.35
C THR A 566 -4.00 -16.88 4.42
N HIS A 567 -2.74 -17.30 4.43
CA HIS A 567 -1.73 -17.01 5.46
C HIS A 567 -2.19 -17.36 6.88
N SER A 568 -2.92 -18.46 7.04
CA SER A 568 -3.49 -18.86 8.32
C SER A 568 -2.98 -20.23 8.80
N TRP A 569 -2.82 -20.36 10.11
CA TRP A 569 -2.50 -21.63 10.77
C TRP A 569 -3.78 -22.26 11.34
N THR A 570 -4.06 -23.50 10.94
CA THR A 570 -5.18 -24.30 11.45
C THR A 570 -4.68 -25.44 12.30
N LEU A 571 -5.23 -25.59 13.52
CA LEU A 571 -4.96 -26.74 14.37
C LEU A 571 -5.46 -28.04 13.72
N LEU A 572 -4.63 -29.07 13.79
CA LEU A 572 -4.97 -30.44 13.40
C LEU A 572 -5.16 -31.30 14.67
N PRO A 573 -5.79 -32.48 14.54
CA PRO A 573 -5.76 -33.48 15.61
C PRO A 573 -4.33 -33.76 16.07
N SER A 574 -4.13 -33.92 17.38
CA SER A 574 -2.81 -34.24 17.93
C SER A 574 -2.41 -35.68 17.59
N MET A 575 -1.10 -35.89 17.45
CA MET A 575 -0.47 -37.20 17.40
C MET A 575 -0.73 -37.98 18.69
N ASN A 576 -0.56 -39.30 18.62
CA ASN A 576 -0.69 -40.20 19.76
C ASN A 576 0.46 -40.05 20.75
N THR A 577 1.66 -39.72 20.26
CA THR A 577 2.85 -39.54 21.08
C THR A 577 3.46 -38.17 20.85
N ALA A 578 3.90 -37.50 21.91
CA ALA A 578 4.66 -36.26 21.82
C ALA A 578 6.11 -36.55 21.41
N ARG A 579 6.65 -35.82 20.43
CA ARG A 579 7.94 -36.12 19.81
C ARG A 579 8.76 -34.86 19.58
N PHE A 580 10.01 -34.84 20.01
CA PHE A 580 10.99 -33.79 19.73
C PHE A 580 12.08 -34.30 18.79
N GLY A 581 12.58 -33.47 17.87
CA GLY A 581 13.63 -33.87 16.93
C GLY A 581 13.18 -34.95 15.93
N CYS A 582 11.94 -34.86 15.47
CA CYS A 582 11.36 -35.75 14.48
C CYS A 582 11.40 -35.13 13.08
N SER A 583 11.17 -35.95 12.04
CA SER A 583 11.17 -35.50 10.64
C SER A 583 9.85 -35.74 9.96
N GLY A 584 9.45 -34.79 9.10
CA GLY A 584 8.20 -34.84 8.34
C GLY A 584 8.45 -35.18 6.86
N ALA A 585 7.54 -35.95 6.25
CA ALA A 585 7.53 -36.15 4.80
C ALA A 585 6.12 -36.46 4.28
N PHE A 586 5.84 -36.11 3.03
CA PHE A 586 4.65 -36.60 2.33
C PHE A 586 4.99 -37.87 1.54
N MET A 587 4.22 -38.93 1.78
CA MET A 587 4.30 -40.22 1.10
C MET A 587 2.88 -40.80 1.02
N ASP A 588 2.54 -41.55 -0.01
CA ASP A 588 1.24 -42.23 -0.16
C ASP A 588 0.02 -41.31 0.06
N GLY A 589 0.15 -40.03 -0.29
CA GLY A 589 -0.90 -39.01 -0.09
C GLY A 589 -1.17 -38.65 1.37
N LYS A 590 -0.28 -39.00 2.30
CA LYS A 590 -0.39 -38.76 3.75
C LYS A 590 0.84 -38.04 4.29
N PHE A 591 0.69 -37.40 5.44
CA PHE A 591 1.78 -36.72 6.14
C PHE A 591 2.38 -37.66 7.20
N TYR A 592 3.65 -38.03 7.04
CA TYR A 592 4.38 -38.91 7.95
C TYR A 592 5.28 -38.10 8.87
N VAL A 593 5.31 -38.46 10.15
CA VAL A 593 6.21 -37.92 11.18
C VAL A 593 7.01 -39.08 11.75
N ILE A 594 8.32 -39.11 11.53
CA ILE A 594 9.17 -40.27 11.76
C ILE A 594 10.21 -39.97 12.86
N GLY A 595 10.31 -40.89 13.82
CA GLY A 595 11.33 -40.88 14.87
C GLY A 595 11.15 -39.77 15.91
N GLY A 596 12.28 -39.23 16.36
CA GLY A 596 12.36 -38.25 17.46
C GLY A 596 12.49 -38.92 18.83
N ILE A 597 12.33 -38.11 19.88
CA ILE A 597 12.42 -38.54 21.27
C ILE A 597 11.18 -38.14 22.08
N THR A 598 10.82 -38.96 23.06
CA THR A 598 9.76 -38.66 24.03
C THR A 598 10.25 -37.67 25.10
N SER A 599 9.33 -37.20 25.95
CA SER A 599 9.68 -36.37 27.12
C SER A 599 10.54 -37.09 28.15
N SER A 600 10.56 -38.42 28.15
CA SER A 600 11.46 -39.25 28.99
C SER A 600 12.83 -39.50 28.33
N LEU A 601 13.15 -38.80 27.23
CA LEU A 601 14.37 -38.95 26.43
C LEU A 601 14.53 -40.35 25.79
N GLU A 602 13.44 -41.10 25.65
CA GLU A 602 13.43 -42.36 24.92
C GLU A 602 13.43 -42.10 23.43
N VAL A 603 14.33 -42.76 22.69
CA VAL A 603 14.41 -42.64 21.24
C VAL A 603 13.33 -43.50 20.59
N LEU A 604 12.50 -42.86 19.77
CA LEU A 604 11.35 -43.50 19.13
C LEU A 604 11.77 -44.24 17.86
N THR A 605 11.52 -45.54 17.81
CA THR A 605 11.65 -46.34 16.58
C THR A 605 10.40 -46.26 15.69
N CYS A 606 9.28 -45.78 16.23
CA CYS A 606 8.02 -45.63 15.50
C CYS A 606 7.88 -44.24 14.86
N GLY A 607 6.87 -44.11 14.03
CA GLY A 607 6.40 -42.84 13.46
C GLY A 607 4.88 -42.83 13.40
N GLU A 608 4.30 -41.76 12.89
CA GLU A 608 2.86 -41.63 12.74
C GLU A 608 2.52 -41.06 11.36
N GLU A 609 1.48 -41.59 10.72
CA GLU A 609 0.91 -41.05 9.49
C GLU A 609 -0.41 -40.35 9.77
N TYR A 610 -0.58 -39.16 9.23
CA TYR A 610 -1.83 -38.41 9.23
C TYR A 610 -2.54 -38.57 7.90
N ASP A 611 -3.73 -39.16 7.94
CA ASP A 611 -4.60 -39.25 6.78
C ASP A 611 -5.38 -37.93 6.61
N LEU A 612 -5.19 -37.26 5.48
CA LEU A 612 -5.81 -35.96 5.21
C LEU A 612 -7.32 -36.06 5.00
N ASN A 613 -7.83 -37.21 4.57
CA ASN A 613 -9.25 -37.43 4.31
C ASN A 613 -9.99 -37.76 5.61
N TRP A 614 -9.45 -38.66 6.42
CA TRP A 614 -10.05 -39.05 7.69
C TRP A 614 -9.71 -38.13 8.85
N ARG A 615 -8.71 -37.26 8.66
CA ARG A 615 -8.20 -36.36 9.69
C ARG A 615 -7.85 -37.11 10.97
N SER A 616 -7.05 -38.17 10.84
CA SER A 616 -6.68 -39.04 11.95
C SER A 616 -5.23 -39.52 11.82
N TRP A 617 -4.58 -39.70 12.96
CA TRP A 617 -3.24 -40.26 13.06
C TRP A 617 -3.26 -41.78 13.25
N ARG A 618 -2.32 -42.47 12.60
CA ARG A 618 -2.06 -43.90 12.79
C ARG A 618 -0.58 -44.11 13.11
N VAL A 619 -0.30 -44.85 14.19
CA VAL A 619 1.07 -45.25 14.54
C VAL A 619 1.60 -46.29 13.57
N ILE A 620 2.87 -46.15 13.20
CA ILE A 620 3.63 -47.10 12.40
C ILE A 620 4.84 -47.50 13.23
N ASP A 621 4.79 -48.71 13.77
CA ASP A 621 5.89 -49.24 14.56
C ASP A 621 7.13 -49.42 13.70
N ASN A 622 8.32 -49.23 14.27
CA ASN A 622 9.63 -49.53 13.66
C ASN A 622 9.99 -48.82 12.34
N ILE A 623 9.20 -47.87 11.84
CA ILE A 623 9.56 -47.12 10.62
C ILE A 623 10.86 -46.31 10.73
N ALA A 624 11.28 -45.90 11.93
CA ALA A 624 12.58 -45.27 12.17
C ALA A 624 13.67 -46.28 12.58
N GLN A 625 13.33 -47.56 12.77
CA GLN A 625 14.26 -48.59 13.20
C GLN A 625 15.31 -48.85 12.11
N GLY A 626 16.58 -48.55 12.41
CA GLY A 626 17.67 -48.66 11.45
C GLY A 626 18.07 -47.35 10.79
N LEU A 627 17.43 -46.23 11.13
CA LEU A 627 17.97 -44.89 10.95
C LEU A 627 18.77 -44.44 12.18
N ASN A 628 19.35 -43.23 12.12
CA ASN A 628 20.04 -42.63 13.25
C ASN A 628 19.12 -42.43 14.46
N ASN A 629 19.48 -43.08 15.56
CA ASN A 629 18.77 -43.01 16.83
C ASN A 629 19.65 -42.28 17.86
N THR A 630 19.60 -40.95 17.87
CA THR A 630 20.44 -40.16 18.79
C THR A 630 19.62 -39.11 19.53
N VAL A 631 19.89 -38.98 20.84
CA VAL A 631 19.38 -37.88 21.68
C VAL A 631 20.14 -36.58 21.42
N LEU A 632 21.38 -36.69 20.92
CA LEU A 632 22.32 -35.58 20.68
C LEU A 632 22.80 -35.64 19.23
N GLY A 633 22.00 -35.13 18.29
CA GLY A 633 22.30 -35.11 16.86
C GLY A 633 21.17 -34.50 16.03
N ALA A 634 21.29 -34.58 14.70
CA ALA A 634 20.22 -34.19 13.79
C ALA A 634 18.97 -35.08 13.94
N PRO A 635 17.78 -34.60 13.55
CA PRO A 635 16.64 -35.47 13.37
C PRO A 635 16.88 -36.45 12.19
N PRO A 636 16.07 -37.52 12.06
CA PRO A 636 16.20 -38.46 10.95
C PRO A 636 16.24 -37.75 9.60
N LEU A 637 17.35 -37.84 8.87
CA LEU A 637 17.49 -37.17 7.58
C LEU A 637 16.75 -37.98 6.50
N ILE A 638 15.51 -37.60 6.20
CA ILE A 638 14.63 -38.31 5.28
C ILE A 638 14.27 -37.47 4.04
N ALA A 639 14.00 -38.16 2.93
CA ALA A 639 13.49 -37.55 1.70
C ALA A 639 12.61 -38.55 0.94
N VAL A 640 11.57 -38.04 0.28
CA VAL A 640 10.67 -38.88 -0.54
C VAL A 640 10.82 -38.50 -2.01
N VAL A 641 11.19 -39.47 -2.85
CA VAL A 641 11.34 -39.30 -4.29
C VAL A 641 10.53 -40.38 -4.98
N LYS A 642 9.68 -39.99 -5.94
CA LYS A 642 8.79 -40.93 -6.67
C LYS A 642 7.97 -41.81 -5.71
N ASN A 643 7.49 -41.23 -4.61
CA ASN A 643 6.74 -41.89 -3.55
C ASN A 643 7.52 -42.97 -2.75
N GLU A 644 8.83 -43.06 -2.94
CA GLU A 644 9.71 -43.94 -2.17
C GLU A 644 10.44 -43.13 -1.09
N LEU A 645 10.52 -43.69 0.12
CA LEU A 645 11.15 -43.04 1.27
C LEU A 645 12.63 -43.46 1.35
N TYR A 646 13.50 -42.46 1.42
CA TYR A 646 14.94 -42.61 1.58
C TYR A 646 15.41 -41.96 2.88
N GLY A 647 16.49 -42.49 3.43
CA GLY A 647 17.10 -42.04 4.67
C GLY A 647 18.61 -41.93 4.51
N ALA A 648 19.17 -40.83 4.98
CA ALA A 648 20.62 -40.64 5.09
C ALA A 648 21.05 -41.03 6.51
N ASP A 649 21.66 -42.20 6.62
CA ASP A 649 22.24 -42.70 7.85
C ASP A 649 23.67 -42.18 8.03
N TYR A 650 23.81 -41.03 8.69
CA TYR A 650 25.08 -40.40 9.08
C TYR A 650 25.77 -41.06 10.29
N SER A 651 25.38 -42.26 10.73
CA SER A 651 26.14 -43.04 11.72
C SER A 651 27.49 -43.51 11.15
N GLU A 652 28.24 -44.34 11.89
CA GLU A 652 29.59 -44.77 11.54
C GLU A 652 29.74 -45.31 10.11
N ASN A 653 28.69 -45.88 9.51
CA ASN A 653 28.75 -46.46 8.17
C ASN A 653 28.45 -45.47 7.03
N ASN A 654 27.90 -44.28 7.33
CA ASN A 654 27.57 -43.21 6.38
C ASN A 654 26.78 -43.72 5.14
N GLU A 655 25.62 -44.31 5.38
CA GLU A 655 24.85 -45.09 4.41
C GLU A 655 23.61 -44.36 3.88
N LEU A 656 23.33 -44.54 2.59
CA LEU A 656 22.03 -44.25 2.00
C LEU A 656 21.15 -45.50 2.15
N LYS A 657 19.94 -45.32 2.69
CA LYS A 657 18.96 -46.39 2.86
C LYS A 657 17.64 -46.06 2.15
N GLN A 658 16.94 -47.08 1.67
CA GLN A 658 15.58 -47.01 1.17
C GLN A 658 14.66 -47.80 2.10
N TYR A 659 13.49 -47.26 2.39
CA TYR A 659 12.49 -47.93 3.20
C TYR A 659 11.63 -48.86 2.35
N ASP A 660 11.63 -50.14 2.70
CA ASP A 660 10.70 -51.12 2.17
C ASP A 660 9.38 -51.05 2.93
N LYS A 661 8.35 -50.58 2.24
CA LYS A 661 7.01 -50.40 2.80
C LYS A 661 6.30 -51.72 3.11
N LEU A 662 6.66 -52.82 2.43
CA LEU A 662 6.00 -54.12 2.61
C LEU A 662 6.53 -54.81 3.87
N ASP A 663 7.85 -54.81 4.03
CA ASP A 663 8.53 -55.48 5.14
C ASP A 663 8.78 -54.57 6.34
N ASN A 664 8.49 -53.27 6.22
CA ASN A 664 8.72 -52.25 7.25
C ASN A 664 10.17 -52.23 7.72
N LYS A 665 11.11 -52.19 6.77
CA LYS A 665 12.56 -52.28 7.02
C LYS A 665 13.33 -51.36 6.10
N TRP A 666 14.53 -50.98 6.53
CA TRP A 666 15.47 -50.21 5.73
C TRP A 666 16.45 -51.12 5.00
N ILE A 667 16.59 -50.89 3.70
CA ILE A 667 17.54 -51.56 2.81
C ILE A 667 18.68 -50.58 2.51
N THR A 668 19.92 -50.97 2.83
CA THR A 668 21.11 -50.17 2.49
C THR A 668 21.39 -50.24 0.99
N LEU A 669 21.47 -49.07 0.34
CA LEU A 669 21.72 -48.93 -1.09
C LEU A 669 23.18 -48.63 -1.42
N GLY A 670 23.92 -47.97 -0.52
CA GLY A 670 25.31 -47.60 -0.73
C GLY A 670 25.79 -46.52 0.23
N LYS A 671 26.96 -45.94 -0.02
CA LYS A 671 27.52 -44.85 0.80
C LYS A 671 27.04 -43.47 0.34
N LEU A 672 26.95 -42.55 1.28
CA LEU A 672 26.73 -41.13 1.02
C LEU A 672 28.02 -40.48 0.48
N PRO A 673 27.91 -39.44 -0.36
CA PRO A 673 29.06 -38.79 -1.02
C PRO A 673 29.75 -37.75 -0.13
N VAL A 674 29.13 -37.42 1.00
CA VAL A 674 29.62 -36.48 2.03
C VAL A 674 29.53 -37.17 3.39
N GLU A 675 30.29 -36.71 4.37
CA GLU A 675 30.38 -37.32 5.70
C GLU A 675 30.18 -36.27 6.77
N SER A 676 29.25 -36.51 7.70
CA SER A 676 28.98 -35.60 8.81
C SER A 676 30.13 -35.55 9.80
N LYS A 677 30.48 -34.35 10.25
CA LYS A 677 31.42 -34.12 11.37
C LYS A 677 30.71 -33.68 12.65
N ARG A 678 29.39 -33.46 12.58
CA ARG A 678 28.56 -32.95 13.68
C ARG A 678 27.27 -33.76 13.86
N LYS A 679 27.37 -35.10 13.82
CA LYS A 679 26.25 -36.02 14.07
C LYS A 679 24.98 -35.67 13.26
N GLY A 680 25.17 -35.43 11.97
CA GLY A 680 24.14 -35.07 11.00
C GLY A 680 23.82 -33.58 10.91
N CYS A 681 24.18 -32.75 11.91
CA CYS A 681 23.77 -31.34 11.94
C CYS A 681 24.44 -30.47 10.85
N ASP A 682 25.49 -30.96 10.20
CA ASP A 682 26.14 -30.33 9.05
C ASP A 682 25.75 -30.98 7.71
N MET A 683 24.73 -31.83 7.70
CA MET A 683 24.21 -32.48 6.49
C MET A 683 22.79 -32.02 6.17
N GLY A 684 22.52 -31.84 4.88
CA GLY A 684 21.21 -31.61 4.32
C GLY A 684 20.84 -32.78 3.42
N PHE A 685 19.64 -33.33 3.58
CA PHE A 685 19.13 -34.40 2.74
C PHE A 685 17.71 -34.06 2.31
N ARG A 686 17.49 -33.88 1.01
CA ARG A 686 16.23 -33.37 0.46
C ARG A 686 15.89 -34.01 -0.88
N ALA A 687 14.61 -34.14 -1.16
CA ALA A 687 14.10 -34.43 -2.49
C ALA A 687 14.04 -33.13 -3.32
N CYS A 688 14.47 -33.19 -4.58
CA CYS A 688 14.40 -32.09 -5.53
C CYS A 688 13.92 -32.64 -6.87
N GLY A 689 12.61 -32.57 -7.10
CA GLY A 689 11.95 -33.22 -8.23
C GLY A 689 12.11 -34.74 -8.16
N ASP A 690 12.74 -35.31 -9.18
CA ASP A 690 13.00 -36.74 -9.28
C ASP A 690 14.35 -37.17 -8.70
N ARG A 691 15.07 -36.25 -8.02
CA ARG A 691 16.43 -36.46 -7.51
C ARG A 691 16.49 -36.36 -6.00
N LEU A 692 17.41 -37.11 -5.41
CA LEU A 692 17.92 -36.88 -4.07
C LEU A 692 19.09 -35.90 -4.14
N ILE A 693 19.08 -34.90 -3.25
CA ILE A 693 20.20 -33.98 -3.04
C ILE A 693 20.75 -34.25 -1.64
N VAL A 694 22.06 -34.47 -1.57
CA VAL A 694 22.81 -34.53 -0.32
C VAL A 694 23.76 -33.33 -0.28
N ILE A 695 23.79 -32.63 0.84
CA ILE A 695 24.63 -31.48 1.08
C ILE A 695 25.43 -31.74 2.34
N GLY A 696 26.75 -31.54 2.31
CA GLY A 696 27.56 -31.72 3.50
C GLY A 696 29.05 -31.53 3.25
N PRO A 697 29.88 -31.68 4.29
CA PRO A 697 31.32 -31.54 4.15
C PRO A 697 31.92 -32.68 3.31
N PRO A 698 32.92 -32.39 2.45
CA PRO A 698 33.59 -33.43 1.66
C PRO A 698 34.30 -34.44 2.56
N ASN A 699 34.27 -35.72 2.17
CA ASN A 699 34.88 -36.84 2.92
C ASN A 699 36.38 -36.62 3.22
N ASN A 700 37.12 -35.97 2.32
CA ASN A 700 38.59 -35.82 2.41
C ASN A 700 39.08 -34.46 2.93
N SER A 701 38.18 -33.58 3.38
CA SER A 701 38.55 -32.20 3.76
C SER A 701 38.58 -32.01 5.27
N THR A 702 39.58 -31.33 5.82
CA THR A 702 39.59 -30.85 7.21
C THR A 702 38.88 -29.50 7.37
N SER A 703 38.59 -28.80 6.27
CA SER A 703 37.88 -27.52 6.31
C SER A 703 36.44 -27.73 6.79
N LYS A 704 36.03 -26.95 7.79
CA LYS A 704 34.65 -26.89 8.30
C LYS A 704 33.78 -25.88 7.55
N GLU A 705 34.36 -25.15 6.60
CA GLU A 705 33.72 -24.03 5.90
C GLU A 705 33.35 -24.35 4.45
N LEU A 706 33.53 -25.60 4.01
CA LEU A 706 33.23 -26.03 2.64
C LEU A 706 32.15 -27.10 2.67
N VAL A 707 31.13 -26.96 1.83
CA VAL A 707 30.15 -28.02 1.58
C VAL A 707 30.06 -28.33 0.08
N GLU A 708 29.73 -29.57 -0.21
CA GLU A 708 29.44 -30.07 -1.54
C GLU A 708 27.97 -30.43 -1.65
N LEU A 709 27.38 -30.12 -2.80
CA LEU A 709 26.04 -30.54 -3.17
C LEU A 709 26.19 -31.67 -4.18
N HIS A 710 25.69 -32.84 -3.82
CA HIS A 710 25.65 -34.01 -4.69
C HIS A 710 24.20 -34.37 -5.02
N SER A 711 23.97 -34.84 -6.24
CA SER A 711 22.66 -35.33 -6.66
C SER A 711 22.71 -36.73 -7.22
N TRP A 712 21.66 -37.50 -6.97
CA TRP A 712 21.45 -38.82 -7.56
C TRP A 712 19.97 -38.98 -7.91
N THR A 713 19.68 -39.60 -9.04
CA THR A 713 18.31 -39.91 -9.48
C THR A 713 18.07 -41.39 -9.23
N PRO A 714 17.17 -41.77 -8.31
CA PRO A 714 16.88 -43.17 -8.06
C PRO A 714 16.34 -43.88 -9.31
N ASP A 715 17.02 -44.95 -9.70
CA ASP A 715 16.79 -45.74 -10.92
C ASP A 715 16.85 -47.27 -10.67
N LYS A 716 16.76 -47.69 -9.41
CA LYS A 716 16.89 -49.09 -8.93
C LYS A 716 18.29 -49.69 -9.09
N GLN A 717 19.29 -48.92 -9.50
CA GLN A 717 20.70 -49.34 -9.51
C GLN A 717 21.43 -48.81 -8.27
N GLN A 718 22.72 -49.17 -8.14
CA GLN A 718 23.55 -48.61 -7.08
C GLN A 718 23.68 -47.08 -7.23
N PRO A 719 23.73 -46.33 -6.12
CA PRO A 719 23.75 -44.88 -6.16
C PRO A 719 25.05 -44.35 -6.77
N VAL A 720 24.93 -43.60 -7.87
CA VAL A 720 26.01 -42.85 -8.51
C VAL A 720 25.78 -41.36 -8.28
N TRP A 721 26.54 -40.78 -7.37
CA TRP A 721 26.42 -39.38 -6.99
C TRP A 721 27.15 -38.47 -7.97
N ASN A 722 26.46 -37.45 -8.45
CA ASN A 722 27.03 -36.39 -9.28
C ASN A 722 27.29 -35.16 -8.42
N LEU A 723 28.52 -34.64 -8.44
CA LEU A 723 28.82 -33.34 -7.84
C LEU A 723 28.16 -32.23 -8.66
N VAL A 724 27.28 -31.47 -8.01
CA VAL A 724 26.45 -30.44 -8.64
C VAL A 724 27.01 -29.04 -8.36
N ALA A 725 27.49 -28.80 -7.15
CA ALA A 725 28.12 -27.53 -6.78
C ALA A 725 29.04 -27.69 -5.55
N THR A 726 30.02 -26.81 -5.44
CA THR A 726 30.88 -26.66 -4.26
C THR A 726 30.81 -25.21 -3.79
N ARG A 727 30.61 -25.00 -2.49
CA ARG A 727 30.39 -23.66 -1.92
C ARG A 727 31.00 -23.52 -0.53
N GLN A 728 31.48 -22.31 -0.25
CA GLN A 728 31.93 -21.93 1.10
C GLN A 728 30.73 -21.54 1.96
N PHE A 729 30.57 -22.20 3.09
CA PHE A 729 29.55 -21.89 4.09
C PHE A 729 30.18 -21.77 5.47
N THR A 730 30.06 -20.60 6.09
CA THR A 730 30.40 -20.42 7.51
C THR A 730 29.23 -20.91 8.36
N ASN A 731 29.38 -22.11 8.92
CA ASN A 731 28.36 -22.75 9.73
C ASN A 731 28.33 -22.15 11.14
N LYS A 732 27.76 -20.94 11.28
CA LYS A 732 27.55 -20.28 12.58
C LYS A 732 26.28 -20.75 13.30
N GLY A 733 25.38 -21.46 12.61
CA GLY A 733 24.14 -21.99 13.17
C GLY A 733 24.25 -23.43 13.70
N PRO A 734 23.24 -23.92 14.46
CA PRO A 734 23.24 -25.27 15.01
C PRO A 734 23.05 -26.35 13.93
N PHE A 735 22.36 -26.04 12.82
CA PHE A 735 22.12 -26.96 11.71
C PHE A 735 22.47 -26.36 10.34
N LEU A 736 22.78 -27.20 9.36
CA LEU A 736 22.80 -26.84 7.95
C LEU A 736 21.35 -26.76 7.44
N TYR A 737 20.82 -25.56 7.34
CA TYR A 737 19.47 -25.36 6.80
C TYR A 737 19.47 -25.47 5.28
N CYS A 738 18.57 -26.29 4.75
CA CYS A 738 18.31 -26.39 3.33
C CYS A 738 16.83 -26.66 3.10
N THR A 739 16.23 -25.85 2.24
CA THR A 739 14.83 -26.00 1.87
C THR A 739 14.69 -26.07 0.36
N VAL A 740 13.87 -27.01 -0.12
CA VAL A 740 13.55 -27.12 -1.54
C VAL A 740 12.17 -26.52 -1.76
N MET A 741 12.09 -25.50 -2.62
CA MET A 741 10.83 -24.90 -3.02
C MET A 741 10.43 -25.41 -4.39
N CYS A 742 9.27 -26.03 -4.46
CA CYS A 742 8.60 -26.50 -5.67
C CYS A 742 7.49 -25.50 -6.03
N CYS A 743 7.54 -24.92 -7.22
CA CYS A 743 6.56 -23.93 -7.67
C CYS A 743 6.02 -24.22 -9.07
#